data_AF-A0A6C0F614-F1
#
_entry.id   AF-A0A6C0F614-F1
#
_cell.length_a   1.000
_cell.length_b   1.000
_cell.length_c   1.000
_cell.angle_alpha   90.00
_cell.angle_beta   90.00
_cell.angle_gamma   90.00
#
_symmetry.space_group_name_H-M   'P 1'
#
loop_
_entity.id
_entity.type
_entity.pdbx_description
1 polymer ?
#
loop_
_entity_poly.entity_id
_entity_poly.type
_entity_poly.pdbx_seq_one_letter_code
_entity_poly.pdbx_strand_id
1 'polypeptide(L)'
;MVLSKINDEISYPELKSVDPGDLSKKTTLYQTDIKGVEIIFAVGNAKNTFADSNITYYPVYLVKNNKKVIQIGVYEIFSTDVLDYTDEDGKLEVERLPDPLIYNSFVSKQMLERIRLNPDTFLSKDEKDKMERMSKESAKMALQEKEAGAEEEEEKGQEEQGEEEQGDLELVPSKKSSVKKTNFILAEDVKIPENIRSLFEVTRGVRVPGKLKEETDKLAQDLIIKYRASASSNDNWVQKFMENKNYAIVENPGKGDCFFYAICDAFSGMGNKTTVNKLREKLAGEVDAELFKNFKGQYDDIRSSITQDTANITKLQKQYEDIRNTLRQTIDHDRQVKIVEAGKAVEAQFKRVMHERDVSKQMFEEYKIMKDVTTLEKFREKVKTCEFWADTWALSTMERMLNVKFIVLSSEAYKAGDQRNVLRCGQLNDTILQNKGEFDPDFYIILDFMGWHFKLITYKKKPLLTFKELPYDLKKMVVDKCMERAAGPFAIIPEFETFKAKLKGTSVEVPKFAELSEAAMRNLYDGNIEFSFYEKSDNKPLPGKGAGEKIPPEQIREFSELRAIKDWRRKLADMWTKTEGGALFSLDNHQWASVEHYYQASKFKKQNPDFYLSFSLDSGTELSRNPEMAKKVGGLTGKYKGELVRPKTVEVDRDFFGKRRDIELAAAQQAKFIQNADLKDVLLKTNNARLLHAKKGKEPEVFDTLMILRDDFKTGKK
;
A
#
# COMPACT_ATOMS: atom_id res chain seq x y z
N MET A 1 -33.65 43.27 -45.84
CA MET A 1 -32.97 42.33 -46.76
C MET A 1 -31.53 42.80 -46.87
N VAL A 2 -30.59 41.89 -47.09
CA VAL A 2 -29.17 42.22 -47.29
C VAL A 2 -28.81 41.93 -48.75
N LEU A 3 -28.16 42.88 -49.42
CA LEU A 3 -27.70 42.72 -50.79
C LEU A 3 -26.46 41.82 -50.85
N SER A 4 -26.37 40.99 -51.90
CA SER A 4 -25.19 40.20 -52.19
C SER A 4 -23.99 41.11 -52.52
N LYS A 5 -22.79 40.70 -52.12
CA LYS A 5 -21.50 41.31 -52.52
C LYS A 5 -21.05 40.84 -53.90
N ILE A 6 -21.56 39.70 -54.35
CA ILE A 6 -21.19 39.09 -55.64
C ILE A 6 -22.07 39.63 -56.77
N ASN A 7 -23.38 39.79 -56.54
CA ASN A 7 -24.32 40.34 -57.52
C ASN A 7 -25.36 41.24 -56.83
N ASP A 8 -25.32 42.55 -57.11
CA ASP A 8 -26.16 43.56 -56.46
C ASP A 8 -27.66 43.49 -56.82
N GLU A 9 -28.03 42.72 -57.84
CA GLU A 9 -29.43 42.40 -58.17
C GLU A 9 -30.03 41.35 -57.21
N ILE A 10 -29.20 40.64 -56.44
CA ILE A 10 -29.62 39.59 -55.51
C ILE A 10 -29.71 40.13 -54.08
N SER A 11 -30.79 39.77 -53.40
CA SER A 11 -30.98 40.09 -51.99
C SER A 11 -31.42 38.88 -51.17
N TYR A 12 -30.87 38.79 -49.96
CA TYR A 12 -31.20 37.74 -49.00
C TYR A 12 -32.25 38.25 -47.99
N PRO A 13 -33.31 37.46 -47.73
CA PRO A 13 -34.26 37.79 -46.67
C PRO A 13 -33.58 37.69 -45.30
N GLU A 14 -33.85 38.67 -44.44
CA GLU A 14 -33.30 38.68 -43.08
C GLU A 14 -34.18 37.83 -42.16
N LEU A 15 -33.85 36.54 -42.07
CA LEU A 15 -34.60 35.55 -41.30
C LEU A 15 -34.09 35.47 -39.85
N LYS A 16 -35.00 35.19 -38.91
CA LYS A 16 -34.67 34.90 -37.49
C LYS A 16 -34.88 33.42 -37.13
N SER A 17 -35.39 32.63 -38.06
CA SER A 17 -35.65 31.20 -37.93
C SER A 17 -34.49 30.38 -38.51
N VAL A 18 -34.45 29.09 -38.16
CA VAL A 18 -33.57 28.13 -38.83
C VAL A 18 -34.22 27.70 -40.14
N ASP A 19 -33.43 27.54 -41.20
CA ASP A 19 -33.92 26.98 -42.44
C ASP A 19 -34.47 25.56 -42.22
N PRO A 20 -35.62 25.18 -42.80
CA PRO A 20 -36.22 23.85 -42.59
C PRO A 20 -35.29 22.69 -42.95
N GLY A 21 -34.43 22.86 -43.97
CA GLY A 21 -33.45 21.87 -44.39
C GLY A 21 -32.24 21.74 -43.47
N ASP A 22 -32.10 22.64 -42.49
CA ASP A 22 -31.07 22.60 -41.45
C ASP A 22 -31.61 22.15 -40.09
N LEU A 23 -32.94 22.00 -39.94
CA LEU A 23 -33.56 21.50 -38.72
C LEU A 23 -33.06 20.08 -38.41
N SER A 24 -32.68 19.85 -37.14
CA SER A 24 -32.24 18.55 -36.60
C SER A 24 -30.95 17.98 -37.21
N LYS A 25 -30.19 18.77 -37.97
CA LYS A 25 -28.88 18.35 -38.48
C LYS A 25 -27.77 18.65 -37.47
N LYS A 26 -26.78 17.76 -37.40
CA LYS A 26 -25.55 17.96 -36.63
C LYS A 26 -24.54 18.69 -37.50
N THR A 27 -23.92 19.74 -36.97
CA THR A 27 -22.89 20.53 -37.66
C THR A 27 -21.80 20.96 -36.68
N THR A 28 -20.64 21.33 -37.21
CA THR A 28 -19.51 21.86 -36.43
C THR A 28 -19.79 23.31 -36.02
N LEU A 29 -19.35 23.70 -34.83
CA LEU A 29 -19.44 25.08 -34.34
C LEU A 29 -18.13 25.82 -34.63
N TYR A 30 -18.24 27.08 -34.98
CA TYR A 30 -17.14 27.95 -35.35
C TYR A 30 -17.16 29.22 -34.49
N GLN A 31 -16.01 29.90 -34.40
CA GLN A 31 -15.86 31.14 -33.65
C GLN A 31 -15.33 32.25 -34.56
N THR A 32 -15.94 33.43 -34.49
CA THR A 32 -15.50 34.60 -35.27
C THR A 32 -15.86 35.90 -34.54
N ASP A 33 -15.23 37.01 -34.93
CA ASP A 33 -15.60 38.35 -34.47
C ASP A 33 -16.62 38.97 -35.43
N ILE A 34 -17.76 39.41 -34.90
CA ILE A 34 -18.74 40.18 -35.65
C ILE A 34 -19.03 41.48 -34.92
N LYS A 35 -18.71 42.60 -35.56
CA LYS A 35 -18.93 43.96 -35.02
C LYS A 35 -18.22 44.18 -33.66
N GLY A 36 -17.02 43.59 -33.47
CA GLY A 36 -16.25 43.69 -32.24
C GLY A 36 -16.82 42.86 -31.10
N VAL A 37 -17.52 41.78 -31.42
CA VAL A 37 -18.08 40.80 -30.49
C VAL A 37 -17.75 39.42 -30.99
N GLU A 38 -17.01 38.68 -30.17
CA GLU A 38 -16.69 37.29 -30.44
C GLU A 38 -17.91 36.40 -30.25
N ILE A 39 -18.26 35.59 -31.24
CA ILE A 39 -19.46 34.74 -31.22
C ILE A 39 -19.16 33.30 -31.59
N ILE A 40 -19.99 32.38 -31.08
CA ILE A 40 -20.08 31.00 -31.56
C ILE A 40 -21.21 30.92 -32.59
N PHE A 41 -20.91 30.38 -33.77
CA PHE A 41 -21.90 30.20 -34.84
C PHE A 41 -21.83 28.82 -35.49
N ALA A 42 -22.89 28.44 -36.17
CA ALA A 42 -23.01 27.23 -36.98
C ALA A 42 -23.30 27.63 -38.43
N VAL A 43 -22.83 26.82 -39.38
CA VAL A 43 -23.10 27.01 -40.81
C VAL A 43 -24.10 25.96 -41.30
N GLY A 44 -25.13 26.42 -42.00
CA GLY A 44 -26.16 25.59 -42.63
C GLY A 44 -25.70 24.94 -43.92
N ASN A 45 -26.56 24.16 -44.56
CA ASN A 45 -26.23 23.51 -45.82
C ASN A 45 -26.23 24.49 -46.99
N ALA A 46 -25.54 24.11 -48.06
CA ALA A 46 -25.52 24.83 -49.33
C ALA A 46 -26.94 25.08 -49.86
N LYS A 47 -27.19 26.31 -50.30
CA LYS A 47 -28.42 26.75 -50.95
C LYS A 47 -28.09 27.23 -52.35
N ASN A 48 -28.71 26.55 -53.32
CA ASN A 48 -28.51 26.79 -54.74
C ASN A 48 -29.68 27.59 -55.35
N THR A 49 -30.39 28.38 -54.54
CA THR A 49 -31.54 29.20 -54.99
C THR A 49 -31.17 30.18 -56.10
N PHE A 50 -29.90 30.60 -56.15
CA PHE A 50 -29.37 31.56 -57.12
C PHE A 50 -28.32 30.92 -58.05
N ALA A 51 -28.43 29.61 -58.30
CA ALA A 51 -27.49 28.89 -59.14
C ALA A 51 -27.42 29.44 -60.58
N ASP A 52 -28.54 29.91 -61.14
CA ASP A 52 -28.59 30.56 -62.46
C ASP A 52 -27.78 31.86 -62.54
N SER A 53 -27.53 32.49 -61.39
CA SER A 53 -26.67 33.66 -61.23
C SER A 53 -25.27 33.30 -60.73
N ASN A 54 -24.88 32.02 -60.83
CA ASN A 54 -23.61 31.46 -60.38
C ASN A 54 -23.30 31.71 -58.88
N ILE A 55 -24.31 31.70 -58.00
CA ILE A 55 -24.11 31.90 -56.55
C ILE A 55 -24.69 30.73 -55.74
N THR A 56 -23.83 30.18 -54.87
CA THR A 56 -24.21 29.26 -53.80
C THR A 56 -24.00 29.97 -52.46
N TYR A 57 -24.99 29.87 -51.56
CA TYR A 57 -24.89 30.50 -50.24
C TYR A 57 -25.17 29.53 -49.10
N TYR A 58 -24.66 29.85 -47.91
CA TYR A 58 -24.77 29.02 -46.71
C TYR A 58 -25.32 29.87 -45.55
N PRO A 59 -26.46 29.50 -44.94
CA PRO A 59 -26.98 30.19 -43.77
C PRO A 59 -25.99 30.22 -42.60
N VAL A 60 -25.84 31.36 -41.94
CA VAL A 60 -25.01 31.53 -40.74
C VAL A 60 -25.91 31.69 -39.52
N TYR A 61 -25.75 30.80 -38.54
CA TYR A 61 -26.57 30.73 -37.35
C TYR A 61 -25.78 31.07 -36.08
N LEU A 62 -26.14 32.14 -35.38
CA LEU A 62 -25.62 32.43 -34.05
C LEU A 62 -26.14 31.40 -33.05
N VAL A 63 -25.25 30.83 -32.25
CA VAL A 63 -25.63 30.02 -31.09
C VAL A 63 -25.90 30.94 -29.90
N LYS A 64 -27.12 30.89 -29.35
CA LYS A 64 -27.51 31.72 -28.20
C LYS A 64 -27.14 31.07 -26.88
N ASN A 65 -27.11 31.87 -25.82
CA ASN A 65 -26.88 31.41 -24.43
C ASN A 65 -27.82 30.27 -23.98
N ASN A 66 -29.04 30.22 -24.49
CA ASN A 66 -30.01 29.16 -24.23
C ASN A 66 -29.87 27.92 -25.15
N LYS A 67 -28.74 27.80 -25.85
CA LYS A 67 -28.41 26.71 -26.79
C LYS A 67 -29.34 26.57 -28.00
N LYS A 68 -30.23 27.54 -28.23
CA LYS A 68 -31.00 27.65 -29.49
C LYS A 68 -30.23 28.52 -30.47
N VAL A 69 -30.47 28.32 -31.76
CA VAL A 69 -29.84 29.11 -32.83
C VAL A 69 -30.76 30.21 -33.36
N ILE A 70 -30.18 31.22 -34.01
CA ILE A 70 -30.87 32.26 -34.79
C ILE A 70 -30.02 32.58 -36.02
N GLN A 71 -30.63 32.66 -37.21
CA GLN A 71 -29.91 33.06 -38.41
C GLN A 71 -29.52 34.54 -38.30
N ILE A 72 -28.25 34.85 -38.59
CA ILE A 72 -27.69 36.20 -38.48
C ILE A 72 -27.03 36.67 -39.78
N GLY A 73 -26.92 35.80 -40.78
CA GLY A 73 -26.28 36.11 -42.04
C GLY A 73 -26.22 34.93 -42.98
N VAL A 74 -25.43 35.11 -44.04
CA VAL A 74 -25.09 34.07 -45.02
C VAL A 74 -23.62 34.20 -45.44
N TYR A 75 -22.96 33.08 -45.72
CA TYR A 75 -21.81 33.07 -46.62
C TYR A 75 -22.29 32.95 -48.04
N GLU A 76 -21.61 33.58 -48.98
CA GLU A 76 -21.86 33.44 -50.42
C GLU A 76 -20.53 33.24 -51.14
N ILE A 77 -20.54 32.35 -52.14
CA ILE A 77 -19.41 32.08 -53.02
C ILE A 77 -19.94 31.84 -54.43
N PHE A 78 -19.07 31.94 -55.44
CA PHE A 78 -19.44 31.51 -56.78
C PHE A 78 -19.72 30.00 -56.78
N SER A 79 -20.77 29.56 -57.47
CA SER A 79 -21.12 28.14 -57.55
C SER A 79 -20.02 27.30 -58.20
N THR A 80 -19.21 27.92 -59.07
CA THR A 80 -18.01 27.31 -59.69
C THR A 80 -16.91 27.00 -58.69
N ASP A 81 -16.84 27.75 -57.59
CA ASP A 81 -15.70 27.71 -56.67
C ASP A 81 -16.00 26.83 -55.44
N VAL A 82 -17.19 26.21 -55.36
CA VAL A 82 -17.60 25.38 -54.22
C VAL A 82 -16.56 24.30 -53.91
N LEU A 83 -15.98 23.68 -54.94
CA LEU A 83 -14.95 22.65 -54.79
C LEU A 83 -13.66 23.17 -54.16
N ASP A 84 -13.34 24.45 -54.35
CA ASP A 84 -12.12 25.08 -53.81
C ASP A 84 -12.22 25.31 -52.29
N TYR A 85 -13.45 25.33 -51.76
CA TYR A 85 -13.77 25.53 -50.34
C TYR A 85 -14.31 24.26 -49.67
N THR A 86 -14.20 23.09 -50.31
CA THR A 86 -14.54 21.80 -49.71
C THR A 86 -13.32 20.90 -49.61
N ASP A 87 -13.20 20.16 -48.51
CA ASP A 87 -12.14 19.17 -48.32
C ASP A 87 -12.35 17.89 -49.15
N GLU A 88 -11.41 16.95 -49.05
CA GLU A 88 -11.44 15.66 -49.76
C GLU A 88 -12.66 14.79 -49.43
N ASP A 89 -13.33 15.06 -48.30
CA ASP A 89 -14.54 14.38 -47.84
C ASP A 89 -15.82 15.16 -48.22
N GLY A 90 -15.70 16.26 -48.97
CA GLY A 90 -16.80 17.11 -49.42
C GLY A 90 -17.39 18.01 -48.34
N LYS A 91 -16.66 18.26 -47.24
CA LYS A 91 -17.08 19.14 -46.15
C LYS A 91 -16.53 20.56 -46.35
N LEU A 92 -17.37 21.56 -46.07
CA LEU A 92 -17.04 22.97 -46.25
C LEU A 92 -15.96 23.46 -45.27
N GLU A 93 -14.88 24.03 -45.79
CA GLU A 93 -13.76 24.63 -45.05
C GLU A 93 -14.05 26.11 -44.73
N VAL A 94 -14.83 26.33 -43.66
CA VAL A 94 -15.33 27.66 -43.28
C VAL A 94 -14.21 28.69 -43.04
N GLU A 95 -13.02 28.27 -42.61
CA GLU A 95 -11.86 29.14 -42.36
C GLU A 95 -11.31 29.81 -43.62
N ARG A 96 -11.61 29.26 -44.81
CA ARG A 96 -11.17 29.80 -46.11
C ARG A 96 -12.21 30.68 -46.77
N LEU A 97 -13.43 30.72 -46.25
CA LEU A 97 -14.51 31.51 -46.84
C LEU A 97 -14.30 33.03 -46.62
N PRO A 98 -14.74 33.87 -47.58
CA PRO A 98 -14.81 35.31 -47.37
C PRO A 98 -15.73 35.70 -46.21
N ASP A 99 -15.54 36.89 -45.64
CA ASP A 99 -16.37 37.38 -44.54
C ASP A 99 -17.88 37.31 -44.83
N PRO A 100 -18.67 36.76 -43.89
CA PRO A 100 -20.09 36.54 -44.10
C PRO A 100 -20.85 37.87 -44.25
N LEU A 101 -21.94 37.83 -45.01
CA LEU A 101 -22.92 38.89 -45.07
C LEU A 101 -23.83 38.83 -43.84
N ILE A 102 -23.72 39.85 -42.98
CA ILE A 102 -24.47 39.92 -41.72
C ILE A 102 -25.71 40.82 -41.85
N TYR A 103 -26.82 40.37 -41.26
CA TYR A 103 -28.12 41.04 -41.26
C TYR A 103 -28.11 42.36 -40.49
N ASN A 104 -28.15 43.48 -41.22
CA ASN A 104 -28.04 44.81 -40.60
C ASN A 104 -29.31 45.30 -39.90
N SER A 105 -30.49 44.74 -40.19
CA SER A 105 -31.74 45.25 -39.58
C SER A 105 -31.86 44.92 -38.09
N PHE A 106 -31.25 43.83 -37.61
CA PHE A 106 -31.39 43.41 -36.21
C PHE A 106 -30.12 42.85 -35.56
N VAL A 107 -29.06 42.55 -36.32
CA VAL A 107 -27.79 42.08 -35.74
C VAL A 107 -26.94 43.30 -35.36
N SER A 108 -27.11 43.75 -34.13
CA SER A 108 -26.32 44.84 -33.52
C SER A 108 -25.33 44.29 -32.50
N LYS A 109 -24.28 45.07 -32.20
CA LYS A 109 -23.32 44.76 -31.13
C LYS A 109 -24.01 44.41 -29.81
N GLN A 110 -24.96 45.25 -29.40
CA GLN A 110 -25.76 45.04 -28.17
C GLN A 110 -26.59 43.75 -28.22
N MET A 111 -27.15 43.39 -29.39
CA MET A 111 -27.91 42.14 -29.54
C MET A 111 -26.99 40.93 -29.37
N LEU A 112 -25.84 40.93 -30.03
CA LEU A 112 -24.84 39.86 -29.94
C LEU A 112 -24.35 39.71 -28.50
N GLU A 113 -23.95 40.80 -27.83
CA GLU A 113 -23.52 40.78 -26.43
C GLU A 113 -24.58 40.22 -25.48
N ARG A 114 -25.87 40.52 -25.72
CA ARG A 114 -26.97 40.08 -24.87
C ARG A 114 -27.33 38.61 -25.04
N ILE A 115 -27.27 38.07 -26.25
CA ILE A 115 -27.85 36.75 -26.55
C ILE A 115 -26.84 35.69 -26.96
N ARG A 116 -25.61 36.05 -27.34
CA ARG A 116 -24.58 35.08 -27.76
C ARG A 116 -24.30 34.08 -26.66
N LEU A 117 -23.93 32.87 -27.06
CA LEU A 117 -23.21 31.98 -26.17
C LEU A 117 -21.79 32.52 -26.01
N ASN A 118 -21.36 32.78 -24.77
CA ASN A 118 -20.03 33.31 -24.51
C ASN A 118 -18.99 32.19 -24.70
N PRO A 119 -17.99 32.34 -25.60
CA PRO A 119 -16.91 31.36 -25.79
C PRO A 119 -16.22 30.95 -24.49
N ASP A 120 -16.06 31.91 -23.56
CA ASP A 120 -15.45 31.67 -22.25
C ASP A 120 -16.23 30.70 -21.35
N THR A 121 -17.52 30.48 -21.63
CA THR A 121 -18.41 29.63 -20.82
C THR A 121 -18.55 28.20 -21.36
N PHE A 122 -17.89 27.86 -22.47
CA PHE A 122 -18.09 26.59 -23.17
C PHE A 122 -17.25 25.42 -22.61
N LEU A 123 -16.06 25.69 -22.05
CA LEU A 123 -15.37 24.78 -21.14
C LEU A 123 -15.72 25.18 -19.71
N SER A 124 -16.03 24.21 -18.84
CA SER A 124 -16.27 24.55 -17.43
C SER A 124 -15.03 25.25 -16.86
N LYS A 125 -15.22 26.41 -16.22
CA LYS A 125 -14.15 27.10 -15.48
C LYS A 125 -13.41 26.13 -14.54
N ASP A 126 -14.15 25.15 -14.02
CA ASP A 126 -13.66 24.06 -13.19
C ASP A 126 -12.60 23.18 -13.88
N GLU A 127 -12.70 22.88 -15.19
CA GLU A 127 -11.72 22.06 -15.89
C GLU A 127 -10.42 22.80 -16.18
N LYS A 128 -10.51 24.08 -16.57
CA LYS A 128 -9.34 24.94 -16.75
C LYS A 128 -8.65 25.19 -15.40
N ASP A 129 -9.42 25.51 -14.36
CA ASP A 129 -8.91 25.71 -13.00
C ASP A 129 -8.32 24.41 -12.41
N LYS A 130 -8.89 23.25 -12.75
CA LYS A 130 -8.36 21.94 -12.35
C LYS A 130 -6.99 21.69 -12.98
N MET A 131 -6.81 21.90 -14.29
CA MET A 131 -5.49 21.82 -14.93
C MET A 131 -4.49 22.84 -14.36
N GLU A 132 -4.94 24.06 -14.07
CA GLU A 132 -4.11 25.12 -13.48
C GLU A 132 -3.63 24.74 -12.06
N ARG A 133 -4.52 24.18 -11.22
CA ARG A 133 -4.20 23.67 -9.89
C ARG A 133 -3.27 22.47 -9.96
N MET A 134 -3.55 21.53 -10.85
CA MET A 134 -2.74 20.30 -11.02
C MET A 134 -1.33 20.63 -11.53
N SER A 135 -1.18 21.60 -12.44
CA SER A 135 0.15 22.07 -12.86
C SER A 135 0.96 22.63 -11.70
N LYS A 136 0.33 23.42 -10.83
CA LYS A 136 0.98 23.94 -9.62
C LYS A 136 1.34 22.83 -8.65
N GLU A 137 0.50 21.81 -8.52
CA GLU A 137 0.75 20.63 -7.67
C GLU A 137 1.92 19.81 -8.20
N SER A 138 1.96 19.49 -9.50
CA SER A 138 3.09 18.80 -10.14
C SER A 138 4.40 19.58 -10.01
N ALA A 139 4.36 20.90 -10.23
CA ALA A 139 5.54 21.77 -10.08
C ALA A 139 6.01 21.85 -8.62
N LYS A 140 5.09 21.90 -7.66
CA LYS A 140 5.41 21.91 -6.22
C LYS A 140 6.02 20.58 -5.78
N MET A 141 5.48 19.46 -6.25
CA MET A 141 6.05 18.13 -5.97
C MET A 141 7.47 18.02 -6.54
N ALA A 142 7.73 18.52 -7.75
CA ALA A 142 9.07 18.54 -8.33
C ALA A 142 10.06 19.45 -7.57
N LEU A 143 9.59 20.57 -7.01
CA LEU A 143 10.42 21.52 -6.25
C LEU A 143 10.81 20.97 -4.86
N GLN A 144 9.85 20.42 -4.10
CA GLN A 144 10.12 19.80 -2.80
C GLN A 144 11.13 18.66 -2.89
N GLU A 145 11.22 18.01 -4.05
CA GLU A 145 12.14 16.88 -4.28
C GLU A 145 13.54 17.29 -4.69
N LYS A 146 13.71 18.45 -5.35
CA LYS A 146 15.04 19.02 -5.58
C LYS A 146 15.69 19.46 -4.27
N GLU A 147 14.88 19.98 -3.34
CA GLU A 147 15.34 20.36 -2.00
C GLU A 147 15.71 19.13 -1.16
N ALA A 148 14.85 18.10 -1.11
CA ALA A 148 15.15 16.86 -0.39
C ALA A 148 16.37 16.10 -0.95
N GLY A 149 16.62 16.16 -2.26
CA GLY A 149 17.80 15.55 -2.89
C GLY A 149 19.11 16.31 -2.62
N ALA A 150 19.04 17.61 -2.31
CA ALA A 150 20.21 18.42 -1.97
C ALA A 150 20.60 18.26 -0.49
N GLU A 151 19.62 18.12 0.41
CA GLU A 151 19.88 17.88 1.84
C GLU A 151 20.56 16.51 2.08
N GLU A 152 20.27 15.49 1.28
CA GLU A 152 20.96 14.19 1.35
C GLU A 152 22.45 14.23 0.91
N GLU A 153 22.86 15.27 0.16
CA GLU A 153 24.27 15.48 -0.20
C GLU A 153 25.03 16.33 0.83
N GLU A 154 24.36 17.19 1.61
CA GLU A 154 24.99 18.08 2.60
C GLU A 154 25.16 17.48 4.02
N GLU A 155 24.47 16.38 4.37
CA GLU A 155 24.63 15.73 5.69
C GLU A 155 25.94 14.93 5.88
N LYS A 156 26.94 15.16 5.02
CA LYS A 156 28.27 14.54 5.07
C LYS A 156 29.37 15.58 5.31
N GLY A 157 29.52 16.01 6.55
CA GLY A 157 30.62 16.93 6.86
C GLY A 157 30.83 17.35 8.30
N GLN A 158 30.59 16.50 9.30
CA GLN A 158 31.11 16.74 10.65
C GLN A 158 31.57 15.41 11.29
N GLU A 159 32.85 15.08 11.07
CA GLU A 159 33.59 14.19 11.95
C GLU A 159 34.00 15.01 13.19
N GLU A 160 33.27 14.85 14.30
CA GLU A 160 33.79 15.25 15.60
C GLU A 160 34.62 14.11 16.19
N GLN A 161 35.92 14.35 16.27
CA GLN A 161 36.84 13.59 17.10
C GLN A 161 36.48 13.84 18.57
N GLY A 162 35.93 12.81 19.23
CA GLY A 162 35.67 12.81 20.67
C GLY A 162 36.64 11.86 21.37
N GLU A 163 37.49 12.44 22.21
CA GLU A 163 38.49 11.78 23.06
C GLU A 163 37.85 10.74 24.01
N GLU A 164 38.59 9.66 24.26
CA GLU A 164 38.25 8.61 25.21
C GLU A 164 38.33 9.15 26.66
N GLU A 165 37.19 9.35 27.32
CA GLU A 165 37.13 9.45 28.78
C GLU A 165 36.57 8.16 29.40
N GLN A 166 37.42 7.46 30.16
CA GLN A 166 37.05 6.38 31.07
C GLN A 166 36.24 6.94 32.24
N GLY A 167 34.91 6.82 32.17
CA GLY A 167 34.02 7.09 33.30
C GLY A 167 33.71 5.81 34.08
N ASP A 168 34.23 5.71 35.30
CA ASP A 168 33.84 4.70 36.29
C ASP A 168 32.33 4.82 36.61
N LEU A 169 31.61 3.69 36.47
CA LEU A 169 30.19 3.59 36.78
C LEU A 169 29.96 3.42 38.30
N GLU A 170 29.67 4.51 39.00
CA GLU A 170 29.10 4.48 40.35
C GLU A 170 27.61 4.09 40.32
N LEU A 171 27.30 2.96 40.97
CA LEU A 171 25.94 2.45 41.18
C LEU A 171 25.22 3.24 42.29
N VAL A 172 24.23 4.05 41.92
CA VAL A 172 23.30 4.67 42.89
C VAL A 172 22.23 3.63 43.33
N PRO A 173 22.02 3.38 44.64
CA PRO A 173 21.15 2.30 45.10
C PRO A 173 19.66 2.74 45.14
N SER A 174 18.85 2.09 44.31
CA SER A 174 17.39 2.20 44.36
C SER A 174 16.78 1.24 45.39
N LYS A 175 15.79 1.76 46.13
CA LYS A 175 15.18 1.20 47.34
C LYS A 175 14.50 -0.17 47.13
N LYS A 176 14.63 -1.00 48.18
CA LYS A 176 14.18 -2.38 48.35
C LYS A 176 12.75 -2.64 47.86
N SER A 177 12.62 -3.47 46.83
CA SER A 177 11.46 -4.34 46.61
C SER A 177 11.91 -5.80 46.76
N SER A 178 11.10 -6.59 47.45
CA SER A 178 11.38 -7.96 47.89
C SER A 178 11.35 -8.94 46.71
N VAL A 179 12.53 -9.22 46.12
CA VAL A 179 12.70 -10.21 45.04
C VAL A 179 13.16 -11.56 45.61
N LYS A 180 12.44 -12.62 45.21
CA LYS A 180 12.81 -14.03 45.44
C LYS A 180 14.24 -14.30 44.96
N LYS A 181 15.05 -15.00 45.77
CA LYS A 181 16.43 -15.42 45.47
C LYS A 181 16.58 -15.95 44.03
N THR A 182 17.14 -15.15 43.13
CA THR A 182 17.74 -15.66 41.89
C THR A 182 18.99 -16.45 42.27
N ASN A 183 19.07 -17.71 41.86
CA ASN A 183 20.31 -18.48 41.97
C ASN A 183 21.33 -17.85 41.03
N PHE A 184 22.43 -17.35 41.58
CA PHE A 184 23.57 -16.87 40.80
C PHE A 184 24.63 -17.99 40.73
N ILE A 185 25.34 -18.05 39.61
CA ILE A 185 26.50 -18.95 39.38
C ILE A 185 27.71 -18.10 38.98
N LEU A 186 28.91 -18.69 38.94
CA LEU A 186 30.09 -18.00 38.41
C LEU A 186 30.07 -18.04 36.88
N ALA A 187 30.60 -17.00 36.24
CA ALA A 187 30.68 -16.90 34.78
C ALA A 187 31.45 -18.07 34.16
N GLU A 188 32.49 -18.55 34.84
CA GLU A 188 33.30 -19.70 34.39
C GLU A 188 32.51 -21.02 34.31
N ASP A 189 31.39 -21.12 35.02
CA ASP A 189 30.52 -22.30 35.01
C ASP A 189 29.52 -22.27 33.83
N VAL A 190 29.42 -21.16 33.10
CA VAL A 190 28.57 -21.03 31.91
C VAL A 190 29.24 -21.74 30.75
N LYS A 191 28.65 -22.85 30.31
CA LYS A 191 29.13 -23.61 29.15
C LYS A 191 28.78 -22.84 27.87
N ILE A 192 29.80 -22.38 27.17
CA ILE A 192 29.70 -21.85 25.79
C ILE A 192 30.21 -22.92 24.82
N PRO A 193 29.61 -23.05 23.63
CA PRO A 193 30.06 -24.00 22.60
C PRO A 193 31.54 -23.81 22.23
N GLU A 194 32.25 -24.92 22.03
CA GLU A 194 33.70 -24.90 21.81
C GLU A 194 34.08 -24.20 20.51
N ASN A 195 33.22 -24.30 19.49
CA ASN A 195 33.38 -23.66 18.18
C ASN A 195 33.35 -22.12 18.23
N ILE A 196 32.81 -21.53 19.30
CA ILE A 196 32.71 -20.06 19.45
C ILE A 196 33.56 -19.54 20.60
N ARG A 197 34.18 -20.43 21.38
CA ARG A 197 35.00 -20.07 22.54
C ARG A 197 36.12 -19.09 22.21
N SER A 198 36.69 -19.15 21.00
CA SER A 198 37.72 -18.21 20.55
C SER A 198 37.22 -16.77 20.33
N LEU A 199 35.90 -16.58 20.18
CA LEU A 199 35.30 -15.25 20.02
C LEU A 199 35.05 -14.55 21.36
N PHE A 200 35.11 -15.27 22.48
CA PHE A 200 34.71 -14.79 23.79
C PHE A 200 35.81 -14.94 24.85
N GLU A 201 35.89 -13.94 25.72
CA GLU A 201 36.76 -13.93 26.89
C GLU A 201 35.92 -14.01 28.17
N VAL A 202 36.16 -15.04 28.97
CA VAL A 202 35.41 -15.27 30.22
C VAL A 202 35.90 -14.30 31.29
N THR A 203 35.00 -13.48 31.84
CA THR A 203 35.29 -12.59 32.97
C THR A 203 35.19 -13.38 34.28
N ARG A 204 36.33 -13.86 34.78
CA ARG A 204 36.37 -14.74 35.94
C ARG A 204 35.86 -14.06 37.22
N GLY A 205 35.15 -14.81 38.07
CA GLY A 205 34.69 -14.35 39.39
C GLY A 205 33.41 -13.49 39.36
N VAL A 206 32.82 -13.28 38.19
CA VAL A 206 31.56 -12.53 38.04
C VAL A 206 30.37 -13.44 38.33
N ARG A 207 29.43 -12.96 39.16
CA ARG A 207 28.17 -13.66 39.42
C ARG A 207 27.15 -13.36 38.34
N VAL A 208 26.69 -14.40 37.66
CA VAL A 208 25.72 -14.31 36.56
C VAL A 208 24.44 -15.06 36.89
N PRO A 209 23.29 -14.75 36.24
CA PRO A 209 22.05 -15.47 36.46
C PRO A 209 22.21 -16.98 36.16
N GLY A 210 21.88 -17.81 37.14
CA GLY A 210 21.92 -19.26 37.01
C GLY A 210 20.80 -19.81 36.11
N LYS A 211 20.64 -21.14 36.10
CA LYS A 211 19.60 -21.81 35.31
C LYS A 211 18.20 -21.48 35.85
N LEU A 212 17.32 -21.00 34.98
CA LEU A 212 15.91 -20.78 35.28
C LEU A 212 15.16 -22.12 35.23
N LYS A 213 14.12 -22.23 36.06
CA LYS A 213 13.18 -23.37 35.98
C LYS A 213 12.31 -23.23 34.75
N GLU A 214 11.95 -24.37 34.16
CA GLU A 214 11.01 -24.40 33.05
C GLU A 214 9.64 -23.83 33.46
N GLU A 215 9.13 -22.95 32.61
CA GLU A 215 7.81 -22.34 32.78
C GLU A 215 6.76 -23.21 32.11
N THR A 216 5.77 -23.65 32.89
CA THR A 216 4.62 -24.41 32.41
C THR A 216 3.47 -23.47 32.04
N ASP A 217 2.49 -23.98 31.29
CA ASP A 217 1.24 -23.24 30.97
C ASP A 217 0.60 -22.64 32.22
N LYS A 218 0.47 -23.42 33.30
CA LYS A 218 -0.09 -22.95 34.57
C LYS A 218 0.70 -21.79 35.16
N LEU A 219 2.03 -21.86 35.15
CA LEU A 219 2.89 -20.78 35.67
C LEU A 219 2.78 -19.52 34.81
N ALA A 220 2.65 -19.66 33.49
CA ALA A 220 2.45 -18.54 32.57
C ALA A 220 1.08 -17.86 32.82
N GLN A 221 0.00 -18.62 32.97
CA GLN A 221 -1.32 -18.07 33.35
C GLN A 221 -1.28 -17.34 34.70
N ASP A 222 -0.58 -17.90 35.69
CA ASP A 222 -0.39 -17.23 36.99
C ASP A 222 0.38 -15.90 36.87
N LEU A 223 1.35 -15.82 35.94
CA LEU A 223 2.09 -14.58 35.67
C LEU A 223 1.21 -13.53 34.99
N ILE A 224 0.37 -13.93 34.03
CA ILE A 224 -0.61 -13.05 33.38
C ILE A 224 -1.60 -12.47 34.40
N ILE A 225 -2.17 -13.32 35.26
CA ILE A 225 -3.11 -12.87 36.31
C ILE A 225 -2.44 -11.85 37.24
N LYS A 226 -1.19 -12.13 37.67
CA LYS A 226 -0.42 -11.19 38.51
C LYS A 226 -0.08 -9.90 37.79
N TYR A 227 0.25 -9.96 36.50
CA TYR A 227 0.50 -8.78 35.70
C TYR A 227 -0.75 -7.91 35.64
N ARG A 228 -1.92 -8.47 35.32
CA ARG A 228 -3.18 -7.70 35.25
C ARG A 228 -3.53 -7.00 36.57
N ALA A 229 -3.23 -7.64 37.71
CA ALA A 229 -3.42 -7.05 39.04
C ALA A 229 -2.39 -5.96 39.39
N SER A 230 -1.25 -5.90 38.70
CA SER A 230 -0.13 -4.98 38.98
C SER A 230 0.29 -4.13 37.78
N ALA A 231 -0.54 -4.08 36.75
CA ALA A 231 -0.24 -3.42 35.48
C ALA A 231 -0.03 -1.91 35.74
N SER A 232 1.00 -1.35 35.13
CA SER A 232 1.38 0.05 35.30
C SER A 232 1.50 0.74 33.94
N SER A 233 1.17 2.03 33.89
CA SER A 233 1.42 2.85 32.71
C SER A 233 2.90 2.88 32.32
N ASN A 234 3.80 2.74 33.30
CA ASN A 234 5.26 2.75 33.12
C ASN A 234 5.84 1.43 32.61
N ASP A 235 5.01 0.38 32.44
CA ASP A 235 5.49 -0.89 31.89
C ASP A 235 5.98 -0.70 30.45
N ASN A 236 7.09 -1.36 30.12
CA ASN A 236 7.60 -1.34 28.77
C ASN A 236 6.67 -2.12 27.82
N TRP A 237 6.85 -1.92 26.52
CA TRP A 237 5.92 -2.46 25.52
C TRP A 237 5.89 -4.00 25.52
N VAL A 238 7.02 -4.67 25.77
CA VAL A 238 7.10 -6.14 25.81
C VAL A 238 6.35 -6.68 27.02
N GLN A 239 6.47 -6.02 28.18
CA GLN A 239 5.71 -6.38 29.37
C GLN A 239 4.21 -6.24 29.14
N LYS A 240 3.78 -5.18 28.44
CA LYS A 240 2.38 -4.96 28.06
C LYS A 240 1.89 -6.00 27.05
N PHE A 241 2.68 -6.30 26.03
CA PHE A 241 2.34 -7.24 24.97
C PHE A 241 2.25 -8.68 25.49
N MET A 242 3.23 -9.10 26.29
CA MET A 242 3.30 -10.45 26.87
C MET A 242 2.50 -10.59 28.17
N GLU A 243 1.88 -9.51 28.65
CA GLU A 243 1.21 -9.43 29.95
C GLU A 243 2.06 -10.03 31.10
N ASN A 244 3.33 -9.62 31.17
CA ASN A 244 4.30 -10.24 32.08
C ASN A 244 5.43 -9.27 32.48
N LYS A 245 5.59 -9.00 33.79
CA LYS A 245 6.60 -8.06 34.32
C LYS A 245 8.05 -8.54 34.18
N ASN A 246 8.28 -9.81 33.88
CA ASN A 246 9.63 -10.38 33.90
C ASN A 246 10.51 -10.02 32.69
N TYR A 247 9.96 -9.31 31.69
CA TYR A 247 10.72 -8.81 30.55
C TYR A 247 11.34 -7.45 30.83
N ALA A 248 12.57 -7.24 30.37
CA ALA A 248 13.24 -5.94 30.38
C ALA A 248 14.02 -5.71 29.09
N ILE A 249 14.11 -4.46 28.65
CA ILE A 249 14.85 -4.04 27.46
C ILE A 249 16.19 -3.47 27.90
N VAL A 250 17.27 -3.86 27.22
CA VAL A 250 18.61 -3.30 27.38
C VAL A 250 18.87 -2.41 26.18
N GLU A 251 19.08 -1.12 26.46
CA GLU A 251 19.39 -0.09 25.47
C GLU A 251 20.85 -0.22 25.00
N ASN A 252 21.11 0.08 23.72
CA ASN A 252 22.47 0.13 23.18
C ASN A 252 22.66 1.39 22.30
N PRO A 253 23.92 1.78 21.98
CA PRO A 253 24.22 3.03 21.26
C PRO A 253 23.57 3.16 19.88
N GLY A 254 23.13 2.05 19.29
CA GLY A 254 22.40 2.04 18.03
C GLY A 254 23.26 2.11 16.78
N LYS A 255 22.73 2.80 15.76
CA LYS A 255 23.28 2.86 14.39
C LYS A 255 23.40 1.46 13.76
N GLY A 256 24.28 1.29 12.77
CA GLY A 256 24.45 0.01 12.08
C GLY A 256 24.99 -1.13 12.95
N ASP A 257 25.51 -0.83 14.15
CA ASP A 257 26.07 -1.83 15.09
C ASP A 257 25.06 -2.42 16.07
N CYS A 258 23.82 -1.91 16.12
CA CYS A 258 22.82 -2.27 17.13
C CYS A 258 22.59 -3.78 17.31
N PHE A 259 22.58 -4.53 16.21
CA PHE A 259 22.45 -5.99 16.24
C PHE A 259 23.66 -6.66 16.91
N PHE A 260 24.87 -6.22 16.57
CA PHE A 260 26.11 -6.75 17.14
C PHE A 260 26.26 -6.34 18.61
N TYR A 261 25.82 -5.13 18.99
CA TYR A 261 25.75 -4.73 20.39
C TYR A 261 24.80 -5.63 21.18
N ALA A 262 23.61 -5.92 20.67
CA ALA A 262 22.66 -6.81 21.34
C ALA A 262 23.25 -8.23 21.57
N ILE A 263 24.06 -8.74 20.65
CA ILE A 263 24.83 -9.98 20.83
C ILE A 263 25.89 -9.80 21.93
N CYS A 264 26.70 -8.74 21.85
CA CYS A 264 27.74 -8.45 22.86
C CYS A 264 27.14 -8.36 24.26
N ASP A 265 26.03 -7.64 24.42
CA ASP A 265 25.31 -7.47 25.68
C ASP A 265 24.77 -8.80 26.19
N ALA A 266 24.27 -9.66 25.30
CA ALA A 266 23.70 -10.94 25.69
C ALA A 266 24.76 -11.88 26.29
N PHE A 267 25.90 -12.01 25.62
CA PHE A 267 27.02 -12.82 26.11
C PHE A 267 27.72 -12.18 27.32
N SER A 268 27.89 -10.85 27.33
CA SER A 268 28.51 -10.14 28.46
C SER A 268 27.68 -10.23 29.74
N GLY A 269 26.34 -10.23 29.62
CA GLY A 269 25.44 -10.48 30.76
C GLY A 269 25.54 -11.88 31.34
N MET A 270 26.19 -12.82 30.63
CA MET A 270 26.58 -14.14 31.10
C MET A 270 28.09 -14.25 31.37
N GLY A 271 28.80 -13.12 31.47
CA GLY A 271 30.22 -13.06 31.81
C GLY A 271 31.18 -13.42 30.66
N ASN A 272 30.68 -13.46 29.42
CA ASN A 272 31.47 -13.79 28.24
C ASN A 272 31.58 -12.55 27.34
N LYS A 273 32.74 -11.90 27.36
CA LYS A 273 32.95 -10.64 26.65
C LYS A 273 33.41 -10.89 25.21
N THR A 274 32.87 -10.11 24.28
CA THR A 274 33.36 -10.00 22.90
C THR A 274 33.25 -8.54 22.45
N THR A 275 33.57 -8.26 21.19
CA THR A 275 33.50 -6.91 20.61
C THR A 275 32.74 -6.95 19.29
N VAL A 276 32.12 -5.82 18.92
CA VAL A 276 31.47 -5.65 17.61
C VAL A 276 32.43 -6.00 16.47
N ASN A 277 33.68 -5.52 16.53
CA ASN A 277 34.68 -5.78 15.49
C ASN A 277 34.94 -7.28 15.29
N LYS A 278 35.17 -8.05 16.38
CA LYS A 278 35.33 -9.52 16.31
C LYS A 278 34.13 -10.19 15.63
N LEU A 279 32.90 -9.79 15.97
CA LEU A 279 31.68 -10.37 15.37
C LEU A 279 31.55 -10.01 13.89
N ARG A 280 31.81 -8.75 13.53
CA ARG A 280 31.75 -8.27 12.15
C ARG A 280 32.85 -8.86 11.26
N GLU A 281 34.08 -9.00 11.77
CA GLU A 281 35.17 -9.69 11.07
C GLU A 281 34.78 -11.14 10.74
N LYS A 282 34.16 -11.81 11.71
CA LYS A 282 33.71 -13.19 11.56
C LYS A 282 32.60 -13.27 10.50
N LEU A 283 31.61 -12.37 10.54
CA LEU A 283 30.54 -12.28 9.54
C LEU A 283 31.08 -11.94 8.14
N ALA A 284 32.01 -10.98 8.04
CA ALA A 284 32.64 -10.60 6.77
C ALA A 284 33.38 -11.77 6.10
N GLY A 285 33.89 -12.73 6.89
CA GLY A 285 34.49 -13.97 6.39
C GLY A 285 33.51 -14.89 5.66
N GLU A 286 32.20 -14.80 5.94
CA GLU A 286 31.15 -15.60 5.30
C GLU A 286 30.59 -14.95 4.02
N VAL A 287 31.06 -13.76 3.65
CA VAL A 287 30.69 -13.11 2.40
C VAL A 287 31.35 -13.84 1.23
N ASP A 288 30.53 -14.43 0.36
CA ASP A 288 30.96 -15.12 -0.85
C ASP A 288 30.67 -14.30 -2.13
N ALA A 289 31.06 -14.87 -3.28
CA ALA A 289 30.91 -14.21 -4.57
C ALA A 289 29.44 -14.09 -5.01
N GLU A 290 28.57 -15.02 -4.60
CA GLU A 290 27.15 -15.02 -4.95
C GLU A 290 26.44 -13.89 -4.21
N LEU A 291 26.67 -13.78 -2.89
CA LEU A 291 26.14 -12.70 -2.07
C LEU A 291 26.59 -11.34 -2.59
N PHE A 292 27.89 -11.18 -2.90
CA PHE A 292 28.42 -9.94 -3.47
C PHE A 292 27.73 -9.59 -4.79
N LYS A 293 27.59 -10.56 -5.71
CA LYS A 293 26.93 -10.34 -6.99
C LYS A 293 25.46 -9.94 -6.82
N ASN A 294 24.75 -10.55 -5.87
CA ASN A 294 23.35 -10.25 -5.58
C ASN A 294 23.21 -8.82 -5.04
N PHE A 295 24.01 -8.44 -4.03
CA PHE A 295 24.00 -7.07 -3.50
C PHE A 295 24.37 -6.03 -4.56
N LYS A 296 25.39 -6.31 -5.38
CA LYS A 296 25.83 -5.40 -6.44
C LYS A 296 24.78 -5.24 -7.54
N GLY A 297 24.17 -6.34 -7.97
CA GLY A 297 23.10 -6.34 -8.97
C GLY A 297 21.91 -5.51 -8.52
N GLN A 298 21.40 -5.77 -7.31
CA GLN A 298 20.30 -4.98 -6.74
C GLN A 298 20.63 -3.49 -6.65
N TYR A 299 21.84 -3.14 -6.21
CA TYR A 299 22.29 -1.75 -6.17
C TYR A 299 22.28 -1.09 -7.56
N ASP A 300 22.87 -1.74 -8.56
CA ASP A 300 22.99 -1.18 -9.91
C ASP A 300 21.62 -1.04 -10.60
N ASP A 301 20.76 -2.05 -10.46
CA ASP A 301 19.43 -2.07 -11.05
C ASP A 301 18.52 -0.99 -10.45
N ILE A 302 18.53 -0.85 -9.12
CA ILE A 302 17.74 0.16 -8.42
C ILE A 302 18.28 1.56 -8.75
N ARG A 303 19.61 1.76 -8.77
CA ARG A 303 20.22 3.05 -9.12
C ARG A 303 19.90 3.47 -10.56
N SER A 304 19.98 2.53 -11.50
CA SER A 304 19.61 2.74 -12.89
C SER A 304 18.14 3.14 -13.01
N SER A 305 17.26 2.42 -12.30
CA SER A 305 15.82 2.72 -12.23
C SER A 305 15.54 4.13 -11.70
N ILE A 306 16.16 4.53 -10.58
CA ILE A 306 16.00 5.88 -10.02
C ILE A 306 16.45 6.95 -11.02
N THR A 307 17.56 6.71 -11.72
CA THR A 307 18.10 7.65 -12.71
C THR A 307 17.15 7.81 -13.90
N GLN A 308 16.66 6.69 -14.45
CA GLN A 308 15.72 6.67 -15.56
C GLN A 308 14.39 7.32 -15.18
N ASP A 309 13.83 6.98 -14.02
CA ASP A 309 12.57 7.54 -13.54
C ASP A 309 12.69 9.05 -13.33
N THR A 310 13.81 9.53 -12.78
CA THR A 310 14.06 10.97 -12.59
C THR A 310 14.10 11.73 -13.92
N ALA A 311 14.75 11.15 -14.95
CA ALA A 311 14.75 11.71 -16.29
C ALA A 311 13.34 11.71 -16.92
N ASN A 312 12.58 10.62 -16.74
CA ASN A 312 11.21 10.48 -17.23
C ASN A 312 10.26 11.48 -16.57
N ILE A 313 10.37 11.68 -15.25
CA ILE A 313 9.59 12.68 -14.49
C ILE A 313 9.83 14.08 -15.06
N THR A 314 11.10 14.44 -15.29
CA THR A 314 11.46 15.73 -15.88
C THR A 314 10.87 15.90 -17.29
N LYS A 315 10.91 14.85 -18.12
CA LYS A 315 10.31 14.85 -19.46
C LYS A 315 8.79 15.00 -19.43
N LEU A 316 8.11 14.22 -18.58
CA LEU A 316 6.65 14.26 -18.42
C LEU A 316 6.17 15.62 -17.89
N GLN A 317 6.95 16.24 -16.99
CA GLN A 317 6.68 17.59 -16.51
C GLN A 317 6.69 18.60 -17.67
N LYS A 318 7.74 18.58 -18.51
CA LYS A 318 7.82 19.46 -19.68
C LYS A 318 6.66 19.22 -20.65
N GLN A 319 6.33 17.96 -20.93
CA GLN A 319 5.19 17.60 -21.79
C GLN A 319 3.86 18.15 -21.24
N TYR A 320 3.66 18.10 -19.92
CA TYR A 320 2.45 18.65 -19.29
C TYR A 320 2.38 20.19 -19.43
N GLU A 321 3.51 20.89 -19.29
CA GLU A 321 3.60 22.34 -19.51
C GLU A 321 3.30 22.72 -20.97
N ASP A 322 3.81 21.94 -21.93
CA ASP A 322 3.56 22.14 -23.37
C ASP A 322 2.08 21.91 -23.71
N ILE A 323 1.45 20.86 -23.18
CA ILE A 323 0.01 20.58 -23.33
C ILE A 323 -0.82 21.76 -22.78
N ARG A 324 -0.43 22.30 -21.62
CA ARG A 324 -1.11 23.45 -21.01
C ARG A 324 -1.00 24.70 -21.87
N ASN A 325 0.18 25.00 -22.41
CA ASN A 325 0.38 26.14 -23.31
C ASN A 325 -0.43 25.98 -24.59
N THR A 326 -0.48 24.76 -25.14
CA THR A 326 -1.27 24.42 -26.33
C THR A 326 -2.76 24.61 -26.05
N LEU A 327 -3.25 24.17 -24.89
CA LEU A 327 -4.65 24.36 -24.49
C LEU A 327 -5.03 25.84 -24.41
N ARG A 328 -4.14 26.69 -23.89
CA ARG A 328 -4.35 28.15 -23.77
C ARG A 328 -4.45 28.83 -25.14
N GLN A 329 -3.79 28.29 -26.15
CA GLN A 329 -3.75 28.83 -27.51
C GLN A 329 -4.83 28.22 -28.42
N THR A 330 -5.42 27.09 -28.03
CA THR A 330 -6.42 26.39 -28.84
C THR A 330 -7.81 26.96 -28.57
N ILE A 331 -8.50 27.40 -29.61
CA ILE A 331 -9.87 27.95 -29.53
C ILE A 331 -10.92 26.85 -29.79
N ASP A 332 -10.66 25.98 -30.77
CA ASP A 332 -11.57 24.90 -31.17
C ASP A 332 -11.85 23.92 -30.01
N HIS A 333 -13.14 23.71 -29.74
CA HIS A 333 -13.59 22.91 -28.60
C HIS A 333 -13.22 21.43 -28.72
N ASP A 334 -13.40 20.83 -29.90
CA ASP A 334 -13.13 19.40 -30.08
C ASP A 334 -11.63 19.10 -29.95
N ARG A 335 -10.77 20.04 -30.39
CA ARG A 335 -9.33 20.01 -30.10
C ARG A 335 -9.03 20.24 -28.62
N GLN A 336 -9.68 21.19 -27.95
CA GLN A 336 -9.51 21.41 -26.50
C GLN A 336 -9.82 20.15 -25.69
N VAL A 337 -10.92 19.44 -25.98
CA VAL A 337 -11.27 18.18 -25.30
C VAL A 337 -10.15 17.14 -25.45
N LYS A 338 -9.64 16.94 -26.67
CA LYS A 338 -8.52 16.02 -26.93
C LYS A 338 -7.25 16.42 -26.19
N ILE A 339 -6.94 17.71 -26.11
CA ILE A 339 -5.77 18.22 -25.37
C ILE A 339 -5.93 17.96 -23.87
N VAL A 340 -7.13 18.15 -23.31
CA VAL A 340 -7.41 17.84 -21.90
C VAL A 340 -7.28 16.34 -21.62
N GLU A 341 -7.76 15.48 -22.52
CA GLU A 341 -7.59 14.02 -22.40
C GLU A 341 -6.11 13.62 -22.44
N ALA A 342 -5.32 14.17 -23.36
CA ALA A 342 -3.88 13.96 -23.41
C ALA A 342 -3.19 14.43 -22.11
N GLY A 343 -3.60 15.58 -21.56
CA GLY A 343 -3.10 16.10 -20.29
C GLY A 343 -3.38 15.17 -19.11
N LYS A 344 -4.59 14.60 -19.03
CA LYS A 344 -4.95 13.59 -18.01
C LYS A 344 -4.10 12.33 -18.13
N ALA A 345 -3.82 11.87 -19.35
CA ALA A 345 -2.98 10.69 -19.58
C ALA A 345 -1.52 10.93 -19.15
N VAL A 346 -0.94 12.09 -19.51
CA VAL A 346 0.44 12.46 -19.10
C VAL A 346 0.53 12.59 -17.58
N GLU A 347 -0.47 13.19 -16.93
CA GLU A 347 -0.51 13.30 -15.47
C GLU A 347 -0.57 11.93 -14.78
N ALA A 348 -1.42 11.02 -15.26
CA ALA A 348 -1.51 9.67 -14.72
C ALA A 348 -0.15 8.94 -14.82
N GLN A 349 0.53 9.08 -15.97
CA GLN A 349 1.87 8.53 -16.15
C GLN A 349 2.90 9.20 -15.22
N PHE A 350 2.85 10.52 -15.07
CA PHE A 350 3.73 11.26 -14.16
C PHE A 350 3.60 10.75 -12.72
N LYS A 351 2.37 10.66 -12.20
CA LYS A 351 2.10 10.15 -10.84
C LYS A 351 2.58 8.72 -10.66
N ARG A 352 2.35 7.87 -11.65
CA ARG A 352 2.84 6.49 -11.62
C ARG A 352 4.37 6.42 -11.52
N VAL A 353 5.09 7.08 -12.42
CA VAL A 353 6.56 7.06 -12.43
C VAL A 353 7.14 7.68 -11.15
N MET A 354 6.51 8.72 -10.61
CA MET A 354 6.86 9.29 -9.31
C MET A 354 6.77 8.24 -8.19
N HIS A 355 5.64 7.54 -8.09
CA HIS A 355 5.47 6.47 -7.10
C HIS A 355 6.48 5.32 -7.30
N GLU A 356 6.75 4.91 -8.55
CA GLU A 356 7.75 3.89 -8.87
C GLU A 356 9.16 4.30 -8.40
N ARG A 357 9.53 5.57 -8.60
CA ARG A 357 10.80 6.13 -8.12
C ARG A 357 10.86 6.16 -6.59
N ASP A 358 9.78 6.56 -5.92
CA ASP A 358 9.74 6.66 -4.46
C ASP A 358 9.87 5.27 -3.79
N VAL A 359 9.27 4.25 -4.39
CA VAL A 359 9.48 2.85 -4.00
C VAL A 359 10.94 2.45 -4.23
N SER A 360 11.51 2.81 -5.37
CA SER A 360 12.91 2.50 -5.71
C SER A 360 13.89 3.15 -4.72
N LYS A 361 13.66 4.41 -4.33
CA LYS A 361 14.44 5.11 -3.29
C LYS A 361 14.35 4.40 -1.94
N GLN A 362 13.16 3.98 -1.52
CA GLN A 362 13.00 3.22 -0.27
C GLN A 362 13.73 1.87 -0.32
N MET A 363 13.73 1.19 -1.46
CA MET A 363 14.49 -0.06 -1.63
C MET A 363 16.01 0.19 -1.68
N PHE A 364 16.43 1.32 -2.23
CA PHE A 364 17.85 1.67 -2.37
C PHE A 364 18.57 1.80 -1.02
N GLU A 365 17.86 2.19 0.04
CA GLU A 365 18.43 2.28 1.38
C GLU A 365 19.04 0.95 1.88
N GLU A 366 18.46 -0.21 1.52
CA GLU A 366 19.00 -1.53 1.87
C GLU A 366 20.36 -1.81 1.19
N TYR A 367 20.61 -1.20 0.03
CA TYR A 367 21.77 -1.50 -0.83
C TYR A 367 22.77 -0.34 -0.94
N LYS A 368 22.50 0.81 -0.30
CA LYS A 368 23.33 2.04 -0.34
C LYS A 368 24.79 1.79 0.05
N ILE A 369 25.04 0.76 0.88
CA ILE A 369 26.37 0.28 1.28
C ILE A 369 27.27 -0.11 0.09
N MET A 370 26.67 -0.46 -1.05
CA MET A 370 27.39 -0.89 -2.25
C MET A 370 27.94 0.28 -3.08
N LYS A 371 27.74 1.52 -2.64
CA LYS A 371 28.35 2.71 -3.26
C LYS A 371 29.89 2.55 -3.27
N ASP A 372 30.47 2.66 -4.46
CA ASP A 372 31.91 2.53 -4.74
C ASP A 372 32.53 1.15 -4.41
N VAL A 373 31.69 0.13 -4.17
CA VAL A 373 32.11 -1.26 -3.93
C VAL A 373 32.17 -2.03 -5.25
N THR A 374 33.38 -2.26 -5.74
CA THR A 374 33.63 -2.88 -7.06
C THR A 374 34.15 -4.32 -6.99
N THR A 375 34.49 -4.81 -5.80
CA THR A 375 35.16 -6.11 -5.58
C THR A 375 34.62 -6.78 -4.33
N LEU A 376 34.69 -8.11 -4.27
CA LEU A 376 34.32 -8.91 -3.11
C LEU A 376 35.05 -8.45 -1.83
N GLU A 377 36.33 -8.13 -1.92
CA GLU A 377 37.17 -7.71 -0.79
C GLU A 377 36.68 -6.38 -0.20
N LYS A 378 36.42 -5.39 -1.06
CA LYS A 378 35.80 -4.12 -0.63
C LYS A 378 34.45 -4.32 0.05
N PHE A 379 33.64 -5.28 -0.41
CA PHE A 379 32.36 -5.57 0.23
C PHE A 379 32.57 -6.18 1.64
N ARG A 380 33.53 -7.10 1.78
CA ARG A 380 33.94 -7.62 3.10
C ARG A 380 34.39 -6.51 4.03
N GLU A 381 35.20 -5.57 3.55
CA GLU A 381 35.60 -4.41 4.35
C GLU A 381 34.40 -3.55 4.77
N LYS A 382 33.41 -3.33 3.89
CA LYS A 382 32.17 -2.63 4.26
C LYS A 382 31.38 -3.36 5.35
N VAL A 383 31.26 -4.69 5.29
CA VAL A 383 30.58 -5.50 6.32
C VAL A 383 31.25 -5.37 7.69
N LYS A 384 32.57 -5.14 7.73
CA LYS A 384 33.34 -4.90 8.97
C LYS A 384 33.01 -3.56 9.64
N THR A 385 32.33 -2.64 8.97
CA THR A 385 32.04 -1.28 9.47
C THR A 385 30.58 -1.10 9.88
N CYS A 386 30.31 -0.05 10.66
CA CYS A 386 28.96 0.35 11.05
C CYS A 386 28.11 0.89 9.88
N GLU A 387 28.68 1.07 8.68
CA GLU A 387 27.91 1.37 7.47
C GLU A 387 27.04 0.17 7.05
N PHE A 388 27.48 -1.06 7.33
CA PHE A 388 26.68 -2.26 7.07
C PHE A 388 25.71 -2.54 8.22
N TRP A 389 24.43 -2.53 7.90
CA TRP A 389 23.34 -2.83 8.82
C TRP A 389 22.93 -4.29 8.66
N ALA A 390 22.75 -4.98 9.79
CA ALA A 390 22.42 -6.40 9.78
C ALA A 390 21.03 -6.66 9.17
N ASP A 391 21.03 -7.37 8.05
CA ASP A 391 19.85 -7.82 7.32
C ASP A 391 19.49 -9.29 7.66
N THR A 392 18.57 -9.89 6.90
CA THR A 392 18.15 -11.29 7.12
C THR A 392 19.29 -12.29 6.90
N TRP A 393 20.21 -12.01 5.98
CA TRP A 393 21.41 -12.81 5.78
C TRP A 393 22.32 -12.76 7.02
N ALA A 394 22.62 -11.55 7.53
CA ALA A 394 23.45 -11.37 8.71
C ALA A 394 22.87 -12.07 9.94
N LEU A 395 21.55 -11.97 10.15
CA LEU A 395 20.86 -12.67 11.24
C LEU A 395 21.04 -14.19 11.13
N SER A 396 20.66 -14.79 10.00
CA SER A 396 20.71 -16.26 9.82
C SER A 396 22.14 -16.81 9.87
N THR A 397 23.11 -16.07 9.32
CA THR A 397 24.53 -16.43 9.35
C THR A 397 25.06 -16.40 10.79
N MET A 398 24.73 -15.35 11.57
CA MET A 398 25.12 -15.26 12.97
C MET A 398 24.42 -16.32 13.85
N GLU A 399 23.19 -16.74 13.53
CA GLU A 399 22.54 -17.86 14.21
C GLU A 399 23.36 -19.15 14.09
N ARG A 400 23.79 -19.49 12.87
CA ARG A 400 24.66 -20.65 12.62
C ARG A 400 26.02 -20.49 13.30
N MET A 401 26.68 -19.35 13.13
CA MET A 401 28.04 -19.14 13.62
C MET A 401 28.12 -19.15 15.14
N LEU A 402 27.12 -18.62 15.83
CA LEU A 402 27.06 -18.57 17.29
C LEU A 402 26.34 -19.77 17.91
N ASN A 403 25.76 -20.66 17.09
CA ASN A 403 24.81 -21.70 17.51
C ASN A 403 23.70 -21.18 18.44
N VAL A 404 23.13 -20.02 18.09
CA VAL A 404 22.03 -19.38 18.83
C VAL A 404 20.84 -19.15 17.91
N LYS A 405 19.64 -19.08 18.47
CA LYS A 405 18.45 -18.67 17.74
C LYS A 405 17.96 -17.29 18.19
N PHE A 406 17.79 -16.37 17.25
CA PHE A 406 17.18 -15.08 17.55
C PHE A 406 15.65 -15.19 17.51
N ILE A 407 15.00 -14.69 18.55
CA ILE A 407 13.55 -14.49 18.59
C ILE A 407 13.29 -12.99 18.50
N VAL A 408 12.91 -12.53 17.31
CA VAL A 408 12.78 -11.11 17.01
C VAL A 408 11.33 -10.65 17.22
N LEU A 409 11.09 -9.74 18.15
CA LEU A 409 9.80 -9.12 18.41
C LEU A 409 9.82 -7.67 17.90
N SER A 410 8.83 -7.28 17.09
CA SER A 410 8.76 -5.98 16.44
C SER A 410 7.94 -5.00 17.26
N SER A 411 8.61 -4.08 17.97
CA SER A 411 7.93 -2.96 18.63
C SER A 411 7.25 -2.02 17.64
N GLU A 412 7.76 -1.95 16.41
CA GLU A 412 7.13 -1.23 15.30
C GLU A 412 5.74 -1.78 14.99
N ALA A 413 5.63 -3.10 14.75
CA ALA A 413 4.35 -3.75 14.51
C ALA A 413 3.39 -3.60 15.71
N TYR A 414 3.92 -3.70 16.93
CA TYR A 414 3.14 -3.47 18.15
C TYR A 414 2.54 -2.06 18.19
N LYS A 415 3.35 -1.02 17.93
CA LYS A 415 2.93 0.38 17.90
C LYS A 415 1.95 0.67 16.76
N ALA A 416 2.12 0.01 15.61
CA ALA A 416 1.18 0.07 14.49
C ALA A 416 -0.17 -0.63 14.76
N GLY A 417 -0.28 -1.36 15.89
CA GLY A 417 -1.47 -2.16 16.21
C GLY A 417 -1.51 -3.52 15.49
N ASP A 418 -0.48 -3.86 14.73
CA ASP A 418 -0.29 -5.15 14.06
C ASP A 418 0.21 -6.21 15.05
N GLN A 419 -0.66 -6.53 16.01
CA GLN A 419 -0.36 -7.45 17.11
C GLN A 419 -0.01 -8.86 16.61
N ARG A 420 -0.55 -9.28 15.46
CA ARG A 420 -0.23 -10.59 14.89
C ARG A 420 1.17 -10.59 14.34
N ASN A 421 1.65 -9.47 13.80
CA ASN A 421 2.96 -9.37 13.15
C ASN A 421 4.12 -8.96 14.06
N VAL A 422 3.91 -8.87 15.38
CA VAL A 422 4.96 -8.60 16.36
C VAL A 422 6.09 -9.63 16.29
N LEU A 423 5.82 -10.94 16.39
CA LEU A 423 6.89 -11.95 16.30
C LEU A 423 7.39 -12.13 14.85
N ARG A 424 8.61 -11.73 14.51
CA ARG A 424 9.18 -11.95 13.18
C ARG A 424 9.76 -13.37 13.11
N CYS A 425 9.26 -14.17 12.18
CA CYS A 425 9.64 -15.58 12.05
C CYS A 425 11.01 -15.79 11.38
N GLY A 426 11.63 -14.74 10.85
CA GLY A 426 12.88 -14.81 10.10
C GLY A 426 12.72 -15.50 8.73
N GLN A 427 13.82 -15.58 8.02
CA GLN A 427 13.94 -16.31 6.75
C GLN A 427 15.09 -17.31 6.88
N LEU A 428 14.94 -18.49 6.28
CA LEU A 428 16.00 -19.49 6.25
C LEU A 428 16.89 -19.22 5.02
N ASN A 429 17.71 -18.16 5.11
CA ASN A 429 18.58 -17.69 4.03
C ASN A 429 20.00 -18.25 4.10
N ASP A 430 20.29 -19.08 5.11
CA ASP A 430 21.57 -19.76 5.27
C ASP A 430 21.50 -21.13 4.59
N THR A 431 22.18 -21.27 3.45
CA THR A 431 22.16 -22.48 2.62
C THR A 431 22.72 -23.70 3.37
N ILE A 432 23.62 -23.49 4.33
CA ILE A 432 24.21 -24.56 5.14
C ILE A 432 23.14 -25.14 6.09
N LEU A 433 22.43 -24.28 6.82
CA LEU A 433 21.30 -24.72 7.67
C LEU A 433 20.16 -25.31 6.86
N GLN A 434 19.85 -24.71 5.70
CA GLN A 434 18.80 -25.21 4.81
C GLN A 434 19.11 -26.62 4.31
N ASN A 435 20.34 -26.86 3.84
CA ASN A 435 20.75 -28.18 3.34
C ASN A 435 20.86 -29.22 4.47
N LYS A 436 21.24 -28.78 5.68
CA LYS A 436 21.27 -29.67 6.85
C LYS A 436 19.87 -30.11 7.27
N GLY A 437 18.85 -29.25 7.11
CA GLY A 437 17.47 -29.54 7.48
C GLY A 437 17.22 -29.64 8.99
N GLU A 438 18.23 -29.38 9.81
CA GLU A 438 18.19 -29.46 11.27
C GLU A 438 19.09 -28.39 11.90
N PHE A 439 18.55 -27.66 12.86
CA PHE A 439 19.27 -26.65 13.65
C PHE A 439 18.98 -26.84 15.15
N ASP A 440 20.03 -27.11 15.92
CA ASP A 440 19.96 -27.37 17.37
C ASP A 440 20.69 -26.26 18.14
N PRO A 441 20.02 -25.10 18.37
CA PRO A 441 20.64 -23.95 19.03
C PRO A 441 20.80 -24.20 20.54
N ASP A 442 21.99 -23.89 21.08
CA ASP A 442 22.24 -24.00 22.52
C ASP A 442 21.48 -22.93 23.31
N PHE A 443 21.34 -21.75 22.70
CA PHE A 443 20.76 -20.58 23.34
C PHE A 443 19.81 -19.83 22.41
N TYR A 444 18.90 -19.10 23.04
CA TYR A 444 17.95 -18.19 22.43
C TYR A 444 18.19 -16.79 22.96
N ILE A 445 18.22 -15.82 22.05
CA ILE A 445 18.34 -14.39 22.36
C ILE A 445 17.06 -13.71 21.85
N ILE A 446 16.40 -12.96 22.71
CA ILE A 446 15.18 -12.22 22.35
C ILE A 446 15.59 -10.80 21.96
N LEU A 447 15.15 -10.34 20.80
CA LEU A 447 15.49 -9.02 20.27
C LEU A 447 14.21 -8.18 20.09
N ASP A 448 14.28 -6.89 20.43
CA ASP A 448 13.32 -5.88 19.97
C ASP A 448 13.80 -5.32 18.63
N PHE A 449 12.95 -5.34 17.61
CA PHE A 449 13.22 -4.71 16.32
C PHE A 449 12.28 -3.52 16.09
N MET A 450 12.88 -2.33 15.99
CA MET A 450 12.17 -1.06 15.80
C MET A 450 12.02 -0.64 14.33
N GLY A 451 12.35 -1.52 13.39
CA GLY A 451 12.40 -1.25 11.94
C GLY A 451 13.80 -0.86 11.44
N TRP A 452 14.59 -0.19 12.28
CA TRP A 452 15.93 0.30 11.95
C TRP A 452 16.94 0.07 13.09
N HIS A 453 16.53 -0.59 14.19
CA HIS A 453 17.36 -0.74 15.37
C HIS A 453 16.99 -2.00 16.15
N PHE A 454 18.01 -2.71 16.65
CA PHE A 454 17.88 -3.89 17.49
C PHE A 454 18.26 -3.59 18.93
N LYS A 455 17.42 -4.01 19.88
CA LYS A 455 17.72 -3.99 21.32
C LYS A 455 17.60 -5.38 21.91
N LEU A 456 18.35 -5.64 22.97
CA LEU A 456 18.28 -6.92 23.68
C LEU A 456 17.06 -6.92 24.62
N ILE A 457 16.28 -8.00 24.59
CA ILE A 457 15.23 -8.29 25.56
C ILE A 457 15.71 -9.40 26.50
N THR A 458 15.71 -9.13 27.80
CA THR A 458 16.02 -10.12 28.84
C THR A 458 14.75 -10.68 29.47
N TYR A 459 14.82 -11.92 29.95
CA TYR A 459 13.74 -12.54 30.72
C TYR A 459 14.23 -12.93 32.12
N LYS A 460 13.54 -12.46 33.17
CA LYS A 460 13.95 -12.65 34.57
C LYS A 460 15.43 -12.22 34.79
N LYS A 461 15.83 -11.12 34.15
CA LYS A 461 17.20 -10.56 34.11
C LYS A 461 18.25 -11.43 33.41
N LYS A 462 17.84 -12.53 32.77
CA LYS A 462 18.75 -13.41 32.02
C LYS A 462 18.66 -13.08 30.52
N PRO A 463 19.80 -12.80 29.85
CA PRO A 463 19.81 -12.44 28.43
C PRO A 463 19.94 -13.65 27.48
N LEU A 464 20.64 -14.71 27.88
CA LEU A 464 20.80 -15.95 27.12
C LEU A 464 19.95 -17.05 27.75
N LEU A 465 19.03 -17.62 26.98
CA LEU A 465 18.06 -18.61 27.48
C LEU A 465 18.26 -19.94 26.76
N THR A 466 18.29 -21.05 27.47
CA THR A 466 18.06 -22.37 26.83
C THR A 466 16.58 -22.55 26.51
N PHE A 467 16.20 -23.51 25.68
CA PHE A 467 14.79 -23.75 25.34
C PHE A 467 13.90 -24.01 26.56
N LYS A 468 14.42 -24.72 27.56
CA LYS A 468 13.71 -24.95 28.83
C LYS A 468 13.48 -23.65 29.61
N GLU A 469 14.33 -22.65 29.44
CA GLU A 469 14.25 -21.36 30.13
C GLU A 469 13.40 -20.33 29.37
N LEU A 470 13.09 -20.59 28.09
CA LEU A 470 12.19 -19.74 27.32
C LEU A 470 10.79 -19.65 27.98
N PRO A 471 10.21 -18.43 28.05
CA PRO A 471 8.84 -18.23 28.51
C PRO A 471 7.85 -19.11 27.75
N TYR A 472 6.87 -19.69 28.45
CA TYR A 472 5.95 -20.64 27.84
C TYR A 472 5.12 -20.00 26.72
N ASP A 473 4.57 -18.82 26.97
CA ASP A 473 3.75 -18.09 25.99
C ASP A 473 4.56 -17.65 24.77
N LEU A 474 5.85 -17.39 24.92
CA LEU A 474 6.73 -17.09 23.79
C LEU A 474 6.97 -18.33 22.92
N LYS A 475 7.21 -19.50 23.54
CA LYS A 475 7.30 -20.77 22.81
C LYS A 475 6.02 -21.08 22.05
N LYS A 476 4.87 -20.88 22.70
CA LYS A 476 3.56 -21.07 22.08
C LYS A 476 3.35 -20.10 20.92
N MET A 477 3.72 -18.83 21.08
CA MET A 477 3.63 -17.83 20.00
C MET A 477 4.48 -18.21 18.79
N VAL A 478 5.69 -18.77 19.00
CA VAL A 478 6.53 -19.29 17.91
C VAL A 478 5.85 -20.44 17.18
N VAL A 479 5.31 -21.42 17.90
CA VAL A 479 4.57 -22.54 17.27
C VAL A 479 3.35 -22.04 16.53
N ASP A 480 2.53 -21.22 17.18
CA ASP A 480 1.25 -20.74 16.65
C ASP A 480 1.44 -19.88 15.40
N LYS A 481 2.58 -19.19 15.25
CA LYS A 481 2.79 -18.25 14.15
C LYS A 481 3.84 -18.68 13.13
N CYS A 482 5.00 -19.13 13.60
CA CYS A 482 6.16 -19.38 12.74
C CYS A 482 6.23 -20.81 12.24
N MET A 483 5.37 -21.70 12.74
CA MET A 483 5.33 -23.11 12.35
C MET A 483 3.96 -23.55 11.81
N GLU A 484 3.12 -22.59 11.38
CA GLU A 484 1.78 -22.85 10.83
C GLU A 484 1.84 -23.75 9.58
N ARG A 485 2.79 -23.49 8.68
CA ARG A 485 3.00 -24.24 7.42
C ARG A 485 4.01 -25.40 7.55
N ALA A 486 4.42 -25.75 8.78
CA ALA A 486 5.50 -26.72 9.04
C ALA A 486 6.79 -26.44 8.21
N ALA A 487 7.10 -25.16 8.01
CA ALA A 487 8.23 -24.70 7.20
C ALA A 487 8.87 -23.46 7.83
N GLY A 488 10.08 -23.11 7.38
CA GLY A 488 10.84 -21.95 7.87
C GLY A 488 11.84 -22.29 8.97
N PRO A 489 12.56 -21.28 9.49
CA PRO A 489 13.75 -21.51 10.31
C PRO A 489 13.46 -22.08 11.71
N PHE A 490 12.21 -22.03 12.18
CA PHE A 490 11.80 -22.67 13.44
C PHE A 490 11.34 -24.13 13.25
N ALA A 491 10.95 -24.52 12.04
CA ALA A 491 10.49 -25.89 11.73
C ALA A 491 11.65 -26.90 11.69
N ILE A 492 12.88 -26.43 11.50
CA ILE A 492 14.09 -27.27 11.55
C ILE A 492 14.67 -27.41 12.96
N ILE A 493 14.00 -26.88 13.99
CA ILE A 493 14.47 -26.93 15.38
C ILE A 493 13.75 -28.05 16.15
N PRO A 494 14.44 -29.15 16.52
CA PRO A 494 13.81 -30.33 17.11
C PRO A 494 13.00 -30.07 18.39
N GLU A 495 13.48 -29.16 19.25
CA GLU A 495 12.78 -28.81 20.50
C GLU A 495 11.43 -28.12 20.24
N PHE A 496 11.33 -27.30 19.19
CA PHE A 496 10.08 -26.65 18.79
C PHE A 496 9.11 -27.63 18.14
N GLU A 497 9.57 -28.55 17.29
CA GLU A 497 8.73 -29.62 16.73
C GLU A 497 8.17 -30.51 17.85
N THR A 498 9.00 -30.88 18.83
CA THR A 498 8.56 -31.63 20.02
C THR A 498 7.51 -30.86 20.82
N PHE A 499 7.71 -29.55 21.03
CA PHE A 499 6.75 -28.72 21.75
C PHE A 499 5.44 -28.53 20.99
N LYS A 500 5.48 -28.37 19.66
CA LYS A 500 4.32 -28.33 18.78
C LYS A 500 3.49 -29.63 18.86
N ALA A 501 4.14 -30.79 18.84
CA ALA A 501 3.49 -32.09 19.02
C ALA A 501 2.76 -32.19 20.38
N LYS A 502 3.40 -31.69 21.46
CA LYS A 502 2.78 -31.63 22.80
C LYS A 502 1.55 -30.72 22.85
N LEU A 503 1.56 -29.60 22.13
CA LEU A 503 0.44 -28.64 22.09
C LEU A 503 -0.77 -29.15 21.30
N LYS A 504 -0.56 -29.76 20.13
CA LYS A 504 -1.64 -30.23 19.26
C LYS A 504 -2.27 -31.55 19.71
N GLY A 505 -1.58 -32.33 20.55
CA GLY A 505 -1.91 -33.75 20.72
C GLY A 505 -1.64 -34.52 19.42
N THR A 506 -1.67 -35.85 19.46
CA THR A 506 -1.39 -36.72 18.28
C THR A 506 -2.52 -36.65 17.24
N SER A 507 -2.78 -35.50 16.64
CA SER A 507 -3.65 -35.38 15.47
C SER A 507 -2.77 -35.38 14.23
N VAL A 508 -2.80 -36.49 13.49
CA VAL A 508 -2.23 -36.58 12.14
C VAL A 508 -2.94 -35.56 11.26
N GLU A 509 -2.19 -34.60 10.72
CA GLU A 509 -2.69 -33.72 9.67
C GLU A 509 -3.02 -34.59 8.46
N VAL A 510 -4.31 -34.76 8.17
CA VAL A 510 -4.75 -35.35 6.91
C VAL A 510 -4.22 -34.43 5.82
N PRO A 511 -3.44 -34.92 4.84
CA PRO A 511 -3.00 -34.11 3.72
C PRO A 511 -4.24 -33.54 3.04
N LYS A 512 -4.44 -32.24 3.14
CA LYS A 512 -5.42 -31.57 2.30
C LYS A 512 -4.84 -31.61 0.90
N PHE A 513 -5.43 -32.44 0.04
CA PHE A 513 -5.28 -32.24 -1.39
C PHE A 513 -5.69 -30.79 -1.68
N ALA A 514 -4.81 -30.04 -2.32
CA ALA A 514 -5.15 -28.69 -2.77
C ALA A 514 -6.28 -28.82 -3.79
N GLU A 515 -7.52 -28.63 -3.34
CA GLU A 515 -8.61 -28.32 -4.27
C GLU A 515 -8.15 -27.09 -5.05
N LEU A 516 -7.97 -27.25 -6.36
CA LEU A 516 -7.68 -26.15 -7.27
C LEU A 516 -8.83 -25.15 -7.14
N SER A 517 -8.55 -24.00 -6.51
CA SER A 517 -9.56 -22.97 -6.35
C SER A 517 -10.02 -22.44 -7.71
N GLU A 518 -11.22 -21.88 -7.77
CA GLU A 518 -11.74 -21.30 -9.02
C GLU A 518 -10.80 -20.23 -9.60
N ALA A 519 -10.21 -19.40 -8.75
CA ALA A 519 -9.23 -18.40 -9.19
C ALA A 519 -7.95 -19.05 -9.73
N ALA A 520 -7.52 -20.19 -9.17
CA ALA A 520 -6.39 -20.96 -9.69
C ALA A 520 -6.72 -21.61 -11.04
N MET A 521 -7.90 -22.22 -11.17
CA MET A 521 -8.37 -22.84 -12.43
C MET A 521 -8.49 -21.81 -13.57
N ARG A 522 -8.87 -20.57 -13.24
CA ARG A 522 -8.98 -19.44 -14.18
C ARG A 522 -7.65 -18.69 -14.39
N ASN A 523 -6.57 -19.09 -13.72
CA ASN A 523 -5.25 -18.44 -13.79
C ASN A 523 -5.31 -16.92 -13.47
N LEU A 524 -6.03 -16.53 -12.41
CA LEU A 524 -6.28 -15.11 -12.08
C LEU A 524 -5.16 -14.44 -11.29
N TYR A 525 -4.09 -15.16 -10.94
CA TYR A 525 -2.99 -14.64 -10.13
C TYR A 525 -1.65 -15.33 -10.43
N ASP A 526 -0.55 -14.66 -10.11
CA ASP A 526 0.79 -15.24 -10.07
C ASP A 526 1.07 -15.79 -8.65
N GLY A 527 1.42 -17.08 -8.57
CA GLY A 527 1.75 -17.73 -7.30
C GLY A 527 3.03 -17.23 -6.63
N ASN A 528 3.85 -16.43 -7.32
CA ASN A 528 5.05 -15.79 -6.80
C ASN A 528 4.77 -14.44 -6.15
N ILE A 529 3.58 -13.87 -6.33
CA ILE A 529 3.16 -12.59 -5.76
C ILE A 529 2.03 -12.84 -4.76
N GLU A 530 2.30 -12.76 -3.47
CA GLU A 530 1.30 -12.97 -2.42
C GLU A 530 1.22 -11.76 -1.50
N PHE A 531 0.01 -11.22 -1.34
CA PHE A 531 -0.30 -10.19 -0.35
C PHE A 531 -1.16 -10.77 0.76
N SER A 532 -0.77 -10.48 1.99
CA SER A 532 -1.40 -11.00 3.20
C SER A 532 -1.95 -9.85 4.03
N PHE A 533 -3.24 -9.92 4.35
CA PHE A 533 -3.92 -8.84 5.04
C PHE A 533 -4.93 -9.32 6.07
N TYR A 534 -5.16 -8.46 7.07
CA TYR A 534 -6.20 -8.58 8.08
C TYR A 534 -6.53 -7.19 8.65
N GLU A 535 -7.48 -7.13 9.59
CA GLU A 535 -8.06 -5.87 10.07
C GLU A 535 -7.08 -4.88 10.74
N LYS A 536 -5.92 -5.37 11.21
CA LYS A 536 -4.85 -4.54 11.82
C LYS A 536 -3.51 -4.66 11.10
N SER A 537 -3.51 -5.04 9.82
CA SER A 537 -2.28 -5.09 9.02
C SER A 537 -1.56 -3.75 8.99
N ASP A 538 -0.24 -3.79 9.16
CA ASP A 538 0.62 -2.60 9.07
C ASP A 538 0.64 -2.00 7.64
N ASN A 539 0.57 -0.68 7.57
CA ASN A 539 0.65 0.09 6.32
C ASN A 539 2.09 0.48 5.95
N LYS A 540 3.05 0.43 6.89
CA LYS A 540 4.42 0.90 6.67
C LYS A 540 5.26 0.02 5.74
N PRO A 541 5.16 -1.33 5.71
CA PRO A 541 5.94 -2.14 4.77
C PRO A 541 5.52 -1.91 3.32
N LEU A 542 6.49 -1.93 2.39
CA LEU A 542 6.21 -1.93 0.95
C LEU A 542 5.34 -3.14 0.57
N PRO A 543 4.54 -3.07 -0.51
CA PRO A 543 3.85 -4.24 -1.05
C PRO A 543 4.83 -5.41 -1.25
N GLY A 544 4.47 -6.58 -0.72
CA GLY A 544 5.30 -7.78 -0.78
C GLY A 544 6.40 -7.90 0.28
N LYS A 545 6.63 -6.83 1.06
CA LYS A 545 7.51 -6.83 2.25
C LYS A 545 6.73 -6.90 3.57
N GLY A 546 5.40 -7.00 3.50
CA GLY A 546 4.54 -7.25 4.66
C GLY A 546 4.75 -8.65 5.25
N ALA A 547 4.32 -8.87 6.48
CA ALA A 547 4.43 -10.19 7.10
C ALA A 547 3.53 -11.21 6.39
N GLY A 548 4.12 -12.35 6.01
CA GLY A 548 3.42 -13.40 5.25
C GLY A 548 3.24 -13.05 3.76
N GLU A 549 3.85 -11.98 3.28
CA GLU A 549 3.88 -11.61 1.87
C GLU A 549 5.15 -12.11 1.20
N LYS A 550 5.07 -12.30 -0.12
CA LYS A 550 6.23 -12.59 -0.96
C LYS A 550 6.05 -11.95 -2.33
N ILE A 551 7.15 -11.44 -2.87
CA ILE A 551 7.21 -10.89 -4.23
C ILE A 551 8.67 -10.94 -4.68
N PRO A 552 8.93 -11.19 -5.98
CA PRO A 552 10.26 -10.98 -6.53
C PRO A 552 10.68 -9.50 -6.39
N PRO A 553 11.92 -9.19 -5.96
CA PRO A 553 12.37 -7.80 -5.75
C PRO A 553 12.13 -6.88 -6.95
N GLU A 554 12.33 -7.38 -8.16
CA GLU A 554 12.16 -6.67 -9.43
C GLU A 554 10.71 -6.24 -9.71
N GLN A 555 9.72 -6.93 -9.14
CA GLN A 555 8.30 -6.63 -9.35
C GLN A 555 7.71 -5.69 -8.29
N ILE A 556 8.44 -5.36 -7.22
CA ILE A 556 7.93 -4.49 -6.14
C ILE A 556 7.44 -3.13 -6.68
N ARG A 557 8.15 -2.60 -7.68
CA ARG A 557 7.84 -1.30 -8.31
C ARG A 557 6.48 -1.29 -9.02
N GLU A 558 6.02 -2.43 -9.53
CA GLU A 558 4.72 -2.56 -10.21
C GLU A 558 3.53 -2.30 -9.28
N PHE A 559 3.75 -2.33 -7.97
CA PHE A 559 2.74 -2.09 -6.94
C PHE A 559 2.91 -0.72 -6.25
N SER A 560 3.66 0.19 -6.87
CA SER A 560 3.90 1.54 -6.34
C SER A 560 2.61 2.35 -6.15
N GLU A 561 1.65 2.23 -7.07
CA GLU A 561 0.36 2.89 -6.93
C GLU A 561 -0.47 2.31 -5.78
N LEU A 562 -0.34 1.00 -5.50
CA LEU A 562 -0.97 0.38 -4.33
C LEU A 562 -0.36 0.90 -3.03
N ARG A 563 0.97 1.09 -3.00
CA ARG A 563 1.69 1.70 -1.88
C ARG A 563 1.22 3.13 -1.58
N ALA A 564 0.89 3.91 -2.62
CA ALA A 564 0.40 5.28 -2.44
C ALA A 564 -0.95 5.33 -1.69
N ILE A 565 -1.72 4.23 -1.68
CA ILE A 565 -3.00 4.17 -0.98
C ILE A 565 -2.79 3.79 0.49
N LYS A 566 -3.04 4.76 1.37
CA LYS A 566 -3.03 4.52 2.82
C LYS A 566 -4.00 3.41 3.23
N ASP A 567 -3.53 2.53 4.10
CA ASP A 567 -4.22 1.40 4.69
C ASP A 567 -4.75 0.37 3.67
N TRP A 568 -4.12 0.25 2.48
CA TRP A 568 -4.62 -0.61 1.39
C TRP A 568 -4.85 -2.07 1.83
N ARG A 569 -3.96 -2.65 2.66
CA ARG A 569 -4.12 -4.00 3.21
C ARG A 569 -5.41 -4.12 4.02
N ARG A 570 -5.66 -3.16 4.91
CA ARG A 570 -6.83 -3.15 5.78
C ARG A 570 -8.11 -2.90 4.98
N LYS A 571 -8.05 -2.07 3.93
CA LYS A 571 -9.15 -1.82 2.99
C LYS A 571 -9.61 -3.08 2.26
N LEU A 572 -8.72 -4.04 2.01
CA LEU A 572 -9.10 -5.34 1.43
C LEU A 572 -9.92 -6.21 2.40
N ALA A 573 -9.68 -6.10 3.72
CA ALA A 573 -10.31 -6.97 4.72
C ALA A 573 -11.84 -6.77 4.84
N ASP A 574 -12.56 -7.84 5.15
CA ASP A 574 -14.02 -7.83 5.35
C ASP A 574 -14.47 -7.03 6.59
N MET A 575 -13.52 -6.84 7.52
CA MET A 575 -13.69 -6.06 8.75
C MET A 575 -13.56 -4.55 8.53
N TRP A 576 -13.19 -4.10 7.32
CA TRP A 576 -13.01 -2.68 7.03
C TRP A 576 -14.32 -1.90 7.21
N THR A 577 -14.22 -0.74 7.84
CA THR A 577 -15.31 0.21 8.08
C THR A 577 -14.84 1.61 7.67
N LYS A 578 -15.77 2.53 7.39
CA LYS A 578 -15.44 3.94 7.18
C LYS A 578 -15.01 4.58 8.49
N THR A 579 -13.96 5.42 8.43
CA THR A 579 -13.33 6.02 9.61
C THR A 579 -14.25 6.99 10.36
N GLU A 580 -15.20 7.61 9.67
CA GLU A 580 -16.17 8.57 10.22
C GLU A 580 -17.44 7.89 10.78
N GLY A 581 -17.52 6.57 10.74
CA GLY A 581 -18.77 5.83 10.97
C GLY A 581 -19.74 5.96 9.79
N GLY A 582 -20.72 5.07 9.71
CA GLY A 582 -21.74 5.07 8.66
C GLY A 582 -21.62 3.92 7.65
N ALA A 583 -22.51 3.93 6.67
CA ALA A 583 -22.69 2.83 5.72
C ALA A 583 -21.52 2.71 4.75
N LEU A 584 -20.92 1.51 4.71
CA LEU A 584 -19.94 1.15 3.69
C LEU A 584 -20.65 0.82 2.37
N PHE A 585 -21.73 0.04 2.43
CA PHE A 585 -22.54 -0.32 1.27
C PHE A 585 -23.98 -0.60 1.70
N SER A 586 -24.88 -0.64 0.72
CA SER A 586 -26.25 -1.09 0.87
C SER A 586 -26.43 -2.46 0.23
N LEU A 587 -27.08 -3.39 0.93
CA LEU A 587 -27.41 -4.72 0.43
C LEU A 587 -28.68 -5.20 1.12
N ASP A 588 -29.55 -5.89 0.39
CA ASP A 588 -30.90 -6.30 0.85
C ASP A 588 -31.74 -5.14 1.40
N ASN A 589 -31.65 -3.95 0.79
CA ASN A 589 -32.31 -2.71 1.24
C ASN A 589 -31.89 -2.21 2.63
N HIS A 590 -30.76 -2.70 3.17
CA HIS A 590 -30.23 -2.30 4.47
C HIS A 590 -28.82 -1.73 4.34
N GLN A 591 -28.44 -0.89 5.29
CA GLN A 591 -27.11 -0.28 5.35
C GLN A 591 -26.16 -1.08 6.23
N TRP A 592 -24.95 -1.35 5.73
CA TRP A 592 -23.98 -2.20 6.40
C TRP A 592 -22.67 -1.45 6.63
N ALA A 593 -22.14 -1.54 7.86
CA ALA A 593 -20.87 -0.91 8.21
C ALA A 593 -19.65 -1.66 7.65
N SER A 594 -19.75 -2.98 7.46
CA SER A 594 -18.70 -3.80 6.85
C SER A 594 -19.25 -5.09 6.26
N VAL A 595 -18.43 -5.80 5.46
CA VAL A 595 -18.75 -7.13 4.94
C VAL A 595 -18.98 -8.14 6.07
N GLU A 596 -18.17 -8.04 7.13
CA GLU A 596 -18.32 -8.90 8.31
C GLU A 596 -19.71 -8.74 8.96
N HIS A 597 -20.25 -7.52 9.06
CA HIS A 597 -21.60 -7.34 9.63
C HIS A 597 -22.66 -8.10 8.82
N TYR A 598 -22.68 -7.92 7.50
CA TYR A 598 -23.62 -8.61 6.63
C TYR A 598 -23.45 -10.13 6.72
N TYR A 599 -22.22 -10.62 6.55
CA TYR A 599 -21.94 -12.05 6.56
C TYR A 599 -22.39 -12.73 7.87
N GLN A 600 -22.14 -12.08 9.01
CA GLN A 600 -22.55 -12.59 10.33
C GLN A 600 -24.06 -12.51 10.53
N ALA A 601 -24.70 -11.44 10.05
CA ALA A 601 -26.14 -11.30 10.06
C ALA A 601 -26.81 -12.40 9.23
N SER A 602 -26.32 -12.66 8.01
CA SER A 602 -26.90 -13.59 7.03
C SER A 602 -27.05 -15.03 7.54
N LYS A 603 -26.44 -15.38 8.68
CA LYS A 603 -26.68 -16.63 9.42
C LYS A 603 -28.09 -16.75 9.99
N PHE A 604 -28.77 -15.63 10.19
CA PHE A 604 -30.06 -15.53 10.89
C PHE A 604 -31.18 -15.02 9.98
N LYS A 605 -30.88 -14.77 8.70
CA LYS A 605 -31.71 -14.06 7.73
C LYS A 605 -33.08 -14.70 7.51
N LYS A 606 -33.19 -16.03 7.55
CA LYS A 606 -34.46 -16.74 7.26
C LYS A 606 -35.31 -16.95 8.52
N GLN A 607 -34.73 -17.53 9.56
CA GLN A 607 -35.50 -17.94 10.74
C GLN A 607 -35.63 -16.83 11.80
N ASN A 608 -34.70 -15.86 11.82
CA ASN A 608 -34.60 -14.85 12.86
C ASN A 608 -34.36 -13.44 12.26
N PRO A 609 -35.29 -12.91 11.44
CA PRO A 609 -35.10 -11.68 10.67
C PRO A 609 -34.84 -10.45 11.56
N ASP A 610 -35.50 -10.32 12.72
CA ASP A 610 -35.26 -9.20 13.64
C ASP A 610 -33.82 -9.22 14.18
N PHE A 611 -33.29 -10.41 14.48
CA PHE A 611 -31.91 -10.56 14.91
C PHE A 611 -30.93 -10.30 13.76
N TYR A 612 -31.25 -10.70 12.53
CA TYR A 612 -30.50 -10.32 11.34
C TYR A 612 -30.38 -8.79 11.20
N LEU A 613 -31.49 -8.06 11.36
CA LEU A 613 -31.51 -6.60 11.26
C LEU A 613 -30.75 -5.90 12.40
N SER A 614 -30.55 -6.55 13.55
CA SER A 614 -29.74 -5.99 14.64
C SER A 614 -28.26 -5.75 14.27
N PHE A 615 -27.77 -6.38 13.20
CA PHE A 615 -26.42 -6.18 12.67
C PHE A 615 -26.36 -5.06 11.62
N SER A 616 -27.48 -4.62 11.05
CA SER A 616 -27.51 -3.52 10.09
C SER A 616 -27.47 -2.18 10.83
N LEU A 617 -26.93 -1.16 10.17
CA LEU A 617 -26.83 0.19 10.73
C LEU A 617 -28.20 0.81 11.05
N ASP A 618 -29.26 0.30 10.43
CA ASP A 618 -30.64 0.71 10.66
C ASP A 618 -31.07 0.47 12.12
N SER A 619 -30.45 -0.52 12.80
CA SER A 619 -30.71 -0.79 14.22
C SER A 619 -30.16 0.27 15.18
N GLY A 620 -29.16 1.06 14.75
CA GLY A 620 -28.48 2.05 15.60
C GLY A 620 -27.67 1.49 16.78
N THR A 621 -27.53 0.16 16.91
CA THR A 621 -26.87 -0.49 18.06
C THR A 621 -25.33 -0.49 17.97
N GLU A 622 -24.65 -0.87 19.06
CA GLU A 622 -23.19 -1.12 19.02
C GLU A 622 -22.85 -2.29 18.09
N LEU A 623 -23.71 -3.33 18.06
CA LEU A 623 -23.55 -4.52 17.25
C LEU A 623 -23.46 -4.19 15.74
N SER A 624 -24.17 -3.17 15.27
CA SER A 624 -24.17 -2.77 13.88
C SER A 624 -23.00 -1.87 13.45
N ARG A 625 -22.21 -1.41 14.40
CA ARG A 625 -21.06 -0.52 14.16
C ARG A 625 -19.72 -1.19 14.45
N ASN A 626 -19.71 -2.29 15.22
CA ASN A 626 -18.52 -2.96 15.69
C ASN A 626 -18.34 -4.34 15.00
N PRO A 627 -17.48 -4.45 13.97
CA PRO A 627 -17.26 -5.71 13.25
C PRO A 627 -16.76 -6.85 14.15
N GLU A 628 -15.98 -6.53 15.20
CA GLU A 628 -15.51 -7.55 16.14
C GLU A 628 -16.67 -8.10 16.98
N MET A 629 -17.58 -7.23 17.41
CA MET A 629 -18.81 -7.64 18.08
C MET A 629 -19.67 -8.50 17.14
N ALA A 630 -19.91 -8.05 15.91
CA ALA A 630 -20.65 -8.81 14.90
C ALA A 630 -20.08 -10.24 14.71
N LYS A 631 -18.76 -10.35 14.53
CA LYS A 631 -18.07 -11.63 14.39
C LYS A 631 -18.27 -12.58 15.58
N LYS A 632 -18.24 -12.04 16.80
CA LYS A 632 -18.37 -12.82 18.03
C LYS A 632 -19.82 -13.23 18.29
N VAL A 633 -20.77 -12.32 18.06
CA VAL A 633 -22.21 -12.54 18.27
C VAL A 633 -22.81 -13.46 17.19
N GLY A 634 -22.38 -13.34 15.93
CA GLY A 634 -22.72 -14.30 14.87
C GLY A 634 -21.94 -15.62 14.92
N GLY A 635 -20.96 -15.73 15.83
CA GLY A 635 -20.15 -16.92 16.04
C GLY A 635 -20.87 -18.04 16.82
N LEU A 636 -20.15 -19.12 17.14
CA LEU A 636 -20.71 -20.29 17.83
C LEU A 636 -21.31 -19.93 19.20
N THR A 637 -20.63 -19.08 19.98
CA THR A 637 -21.00 -18.81 21.38
C THR A 637 -22.09 -17.75 21.52
N GLY A 638 -22.26 -16.86 20.54
CA GLY A 638 -23.16 -15.71 20.65
C GLY A 638 -22.74 -14.69 21.71
N LYS A 639 -21.49 -14.76 22.19
CA LYS A 639 -20.99 -13.96 23.32
C LYS A 639 -19.99 -12.90 22.86
N TYR A 640 -20.10 -11.68 23.40
CA TYR A 640 -19.09 -10.63 23.27
C TYR A 640 -18.58 -10.24 24.65
N LYS A 641 -17.25 -10.15 24.83
CA LYS A 641 -16.60 -9.87 26.13
C LYS A 641 -17.08 -10.73 27.31
N GLY A 642 -17.51 -11.97 27.05
CA GLY A 642 -18.00 -12.92 28.06
C GLY A 642 -19.52 -12.88 28.28
N GLU A 643 -20.19 -11.82 27.84
CA GLU A 643 -21.62 -11.63 27.97
C GLU A 643 -22.36 -12.23 26.78
N LEU A 644 -23.52 -12.85 27.03
CA LEU A 644 -24.37 -13.43 25.99
C LEU A 644 -25.21 -12.32 25.35
N VAL A 645 -24.94 -12.03 24.08
CA VAL A 645 -25.64 -11.00 23.31
C VAL A 645 -26.69 -11.63 22.40
N ARG A 646 -26.38 -12.79 21.78
CA ARG A 646 -27.37 -13.54 20.99
C ARG A 646 -28.39 -14.19 21.93
N PRO A 647 -29.71 -13.95 21.76
CA PRO A 647 -30.73 -14.63 22.54
C PRO A 647 -30.63 -16.16 22.39
N LYS A 648 -30.91 -16.91 23.46
CA LYS A 648 -30.84 -18.39 23.44
C LYS A 648 -31.79 -19.04 22.44
N THR A 649 -32.89 -18.36 22.11
CA THR A 649 -33.89 -18.79 21.13
C THR A 649 -33.47 -18.57 19.69
N VAL A 650 -32.41 -17.79 19.44
CA VAL A 650 -31.93 -17.48 18.09
C VAL A 650 -30.87 -18.50 17.66
N GLU A 651 -31.25 -19.32 16.70
CA GLU A 651 -30.38 -20.33 16.07
C GLU A 651 -29.91 -19.89 14.68
N VAL A 652 -28.77 -20.44 14.26
CA VAL A 652 -28.28 -20.24 12.88
C VAL A 652 -29.17 -21.03 11.93
N ASP A 653 -29.54 -20.42 10.80
CA ASP A 653 -30.29 -21.06 9.75
C ASP A 653 -29.58 -22.34 9.28
N ARG A 654 -30.33 -23.43 9.21
CA ARG A 654 -29.78 -24.78 8.94
C ARG A 654 -29.01 -24.89 7.62
N ASP A 655 -29.37 -24.10 6.61
CA ASP A 655 -28.76 -24.09 5.28
C ASP A 655 -27.57 -23.14 5.14
N PHE A 656 -27.24 -22.31 6.15
CA PHE A 656 -26.19 -21.29 6.03
C PHE A 656 -24.82 -21.88 5.67
N PHE A 657 -24.37 -22.91 6.40
CA PHE A 657 -23.04 -23.48 6.23
C PHE A 657 -22.86 -24.34 4.96
N GLY A 658 -23.91 -24.48 4.15
CA GLY A 658 -23.81 -25.01 2.78
C GLY A 658 -23.31 -23.94 1.79
N LYS A 659 -23.80 -24.00 0.54
CA LYS A 659 -23.42 -23.04 -0.52
C LYS A 659 -23.77 -21.58 -0.19
N ARG A 660 -24.76 -21.35 0.70
CA ARG A 660 -25.25 -20.01 1.02
C ARG A 660 -24.18 -19.12 1.64
N ARG A 661 -23.32 -19.68 2.50
CA ARG A 661 -22.16 -19.00 3.07
C ARG A 661 -21.36 -18.23 2.03
N ASP A 662 -21.01 -18.91 0.94
CA ASP A 662 -20.08 -18.41 -0.07
C ASP A 662 -20.79 -17.37 -0.96
N ILE A 663 -22.08 -17.59 -1.24
CA ILE A 663 -22.96 -16.63 -1.96
C ILE A 663 -23.12 -15.32 -1.18
N GLU A 664 -23.45 -15.39 0.12
CA GLU A 664 -23.68 -14.22 0.96
C GLU A 664 -22.38 -13.41 1.16
N LEU A 665 -21.23 -14.09 1.30
CA LEU A 665 -19.92 -13.44 1.37
C LEU A 665 -19.59 -12.72 0.05
N ALA A 666 -19.74 -13.41 -1.08
CA ALA A 666 -19.48 -12.84 -2.41
C ALA A 666 -20.36 -11.63 -2.69
N ALA A 667 -21.66 -11.70 -2.37
CA ALA A 667 -22.60 -10.58 -2.55
C ALA A 667 -22.18 -9.34 -1.73
N ALA A 668 -21.79 -9.53 -0.47
CA ALA A 668 -21.34 -8.43 0.38
C ALA A 668 -20.01 -7.82 -0.09
N GLN A 669 -19.03 -8.65 -0.50
CA GLN A 669 -17.77 -8.17 -1.06
C GLN A 669 -18.01 -7.42 -2.38
N GLN A 670 -18.83 -7.96 -3.28
CA GLN A 670 -19.22 -7.30 -4.51
C GLN A 670 -19.88 -5.94 -4.22
N ALA A 671 -20.84 -5.87 -3.29
CA ALA A 671 -21.47 -4.61 -2.89
C ALA A 671 -20.46 -3.60 -2.34
N LYS A 672 -19.53 -4.03 -1.47
CA LYS A 672 -18.44 -3.19 -0.93
C LYS A 672 -17.61 -2.56 -2.04
N PHE A 673 -17.11 -3.35 -2.99
CA PHE A 673 -16.19 -2.83 -4.01
C PHE A 673 -16.90 -2.16 -5.19
N ILE A 674 -18.15 -2.50 -5.53
CA ILE A 674 -18.90 -1.80 -6.58
C ILE A 674 -19.34 -0.41 -6.12
N GLN A 675 -19.84 -0.29 -4.88
CA GLN A 675 -20.42 0.95 -4.38
C GLN A 675 -19.38 1.96 -3.86
N ASN A 676 -18.10 1.56 -3.76
CA ASN A 676 -17.01 2.42 -3.29
C ASN A 676 -15.87 2.43 -4.32
N ALA A 677 -15.79 3.51 -5.11
CA ALA A 677 -14.83 3.64 -6.20
C ALA A 677 -13.36 3.61 -5.72
N ASP A 678 -13.08 4.15 -4.53
CA ASP A 678 -11.76 4.11 -3.91
C ASP A 678 -11.35 2.69 -3.50
N LEU A 679 -12.27 1.88 -3.00
CA LEU A 679 -12.00 0.47 -2.67
C LEU A 679 -11.87 -0.37 -3.93
N LYS A 680 -12.69 -0.11 -4.95
CA LYS A 680 -12.56 -0.74 -6.28
C LYS A 680 -11.14 -0.55 -6.82
N ASP A 681 -10.66 0.67 -6.73
CA ASP A 681 -9.32 1.06 -7.18
C ASP A 681 -8.21 0.33 -6.41
N VAL A 682 -8.34 0.19 -5.07
CA VAL A 682 -7.44 -0.65 -4.26
C VAL A 682 -7.38 -2.07 -4.79
N LEU A 683 -8.54 -2.70 -5.04
CA LEU A 683 -8.59 -4.07 -5.52
C LEU A 683 -7.94 -4.23 -6.90
N LEU A 684 -8.20 -3.30 -7.83
CA LEU A 684 -7.60 -3.30 -9.16
C LEU A 684 -6.07 -3.16 -9.10
N LYS A 685 -5.56 -2.29 -8.24
CA LYS A 685 -4.12 -2.06 -8.02
C LYS A 685 -3.39 -3.21 -7.31
N THR A 686 -4.10 -4.24 -6.86
CA THR A 686 -3.46 -5.53 -6.50
C THR A 686 -3.01 -6.35 -7.70
N ASN A 687 -3.22 -5.87 -8.93
CA ASN A 687 -2.78 -6.46 -10.19
C ASN A 687 -3.10 -7.96 -10.33
N ASN A 688 -2.09 -8.82 -10.35
CA ASN A 688 -2.15 -10.27 -10.42
C ASN A 688 -1.70 -10.92 -9.11
N ALA A 689 -1.61 -10.18 -8.01
CA ALA A 689 -1.24 -10.74 -6.72
C ALA A 689 -2.29 -11.73 -6.22
N ARG A 690 -1.83 -12.82 -5.61
CA ARG A 690 -2.65 -13.73 -4.81
C ARG A 690 -3.01 -13.07 -3.49
N LEU A 691 -4.28 -13.04 -3.15
CA LEU A 691 -4.81 -12.36 -1.97
C LEU A 691 -5.07 -13.35 -0.84
N LEU A 692 -4.39 -13.17 0.28
CA LEU A 692 -4.45 -14.04 1.45
C LEU A 692 -4.98 -13.30 2.68
N HIS A 693 -6.04 -13.82 3.30
CA HIS A 693 -6.52 -13.34 4.57
C HIS A 693 -5.86 -14.09 5.73
N ALA A 694 -5.05 -13.37 6.49
CA ALA A 694 -4.36 -13.96 7.64
C ALA A 694 -5.35 -14.29 8.77
N LYS A 695 -5.29 -15.52 9.29
CA LYS A 695 -6.05 -16.00 10.45
C LYS A 695 -5.09 -16.33 11.60
N LYS A 696 -5.54 -16.21 12.85
CA LYS A 696 -4.68 -16.48 14.02
C LYS A 696 -4.51 -17.99 14.21
N GLY A 697 -3.26 -18.47 14.22
CA GLY A 697 -2.93 -19.87 14.54
C GLY A 697 -3.42 -20.86 13.50
N LYS A 698 -3.60 -20.39 12.26
CA LYS A 698 -4.14 -21.16 11.14
C LYS A 698 -3.55 -20.63 9.86
N GLU A 699 -3.35 -21.52 8.90
CA GLU A 699 -2.92 -21.12 7.56
C GLU A 699 -3.80 -20.01 6.97
N PRO A 700 -3.19 -19.02 6.28
CA PRO A 700 -3.94 -17.96 5.62
C PRO A 700 -4.96 -18.52 4.63
N GLU A 701 -6.15 -17.91 4.62
CA GLU A 701 -7.22 -18.28 3.69
C GLU A 701 -7.04 -17.53 2.37
N VAL A 702 -7.18 -18.23 1.25
CA VAL A 702 -7.17 -17.59 -0.07
C VAL A 702 -8.50 -16.88 -0.28
N PHE A 703 -8.45 -15.58 -0.62
CA PHE A 703 -9.63 -14.79 -0.94
C PHE A 703 -9.94 -14.86 -2.45
N ASP A 704 -10.38 -16.04 -2.90
CA ASP A 704 -10.70 -16.30 -4.31
C ASP A 704 -11.75 -15.33 -4.86
N THR A 705 -12.78 -15.03 -4.05
CA THR A 705 -13.86 -14.10 -4.38
C THR A 705 -13.35 -12.71 -4.76
N LEU A 706 -12.32 -12.19 -4.07
CA LEU A 706 -11.74 -10.88 -4.41
C LEU A 706 -10.95 -10.94 -5.73
N MET A 707 -10.25 -12.05 -5.99
CA MET A 707 -9.49 -12.20 -7.23
C MET A 707 -10.42 -12.37 -8.45
N ILE A 708 -11.54 -13.07 -8.28
CA ILE A 708 -12.61 -13.16 -9.28
C ILE A 708 -13.24 -11.79 -9.51
N LEU A 709 -13.61 -11.08 -8.45
CA LEU A 709 -14.21 -9.75 -8.55
C LEU A 709 -13.27 -8.72 -9.22
N ARG A 710 -11.96 -8.83 -8.94
CA ARG A 710 -10.93 -8.04 -9.62
C ARG A 710 -10.92 -8.29 -11.13
N ASP A 711 -11.02 -9.56 -11.55
CA ASP A 711 -11.08 -9.94 -12.96
C ASP A 711 -12.37 -9.45 -13.63
N ASP A 712 -13.51 -9.57 -12.96
CA ASP A 712 -14.79 -9.06 -13.45
C ASP A 712 -14.72 -7.54 -13.69
N PHE A 713 -14.09 -6.78 -12.79
CA PHE A 713 -13.85 -5.35 -12.98
C PHE A 713 -12.93 -5.02 -14.14
N LYS A 714 -11.90 -5.83 -14.42
CA LYS A 714 -10.98 -5.64 -15.55
C LYS A 714 -11.65 -5.96 -16.88
N THR A 715 -12.48 -7.01 -16.92
CA THR A 715 -13.13 -7.50 -18.14
C THR A 715 -14.48 -6.84 -18.43
N GLY A 716 -15.00 -6.04 -17.50
CA GLY A 716 -16.30 -5.38 -17.64
C GLY A 716 -17.49 -6.33 -17.51
N LYS A 717 -17.27 -7.55 -16.99
CA LYS A 717 -18.35 -8.47 -16.64
C LYS A 717 -19.08 -7.92 -15.42
N LYS A 718 -20.40 -7.76 -15.56
CA LYS A 718 -21.29 -7.29 -14.48
C LYS A 718 -21.89 -8.46 -13.72
#